data_AF-D3B107-F1
#
_entry.id   AF-D3B107-F1
#
_cell.length_a   1.000
_cell.length_b   1.000
_cell.length_c   1.000
_cell.angle_alpha   90.00
_cell.angle_beta   90.00
_cell.angle_gamma   90.00
#
_symmetry.space_group_name_H-M   'P 1'
#
loop_
_entity.id
_entity.type
_entity.pdbx_description
1 polymer ?
#
loop_
_entity_poly.entity_id
_entity_poly.type
_entity_poly.pdbx_seq_one_letter_code
_entity_poly.pdbx_strand_id
1 'polypeptide(L)'
;MIGCNIGNQSNRLVNLSHLLLSKIINYLNANVDRIVFSLVCKRWFNDRQRYLSFNTHRVNITNDKYMQLNSYKSIIIDQINIKTKCKVSIGDEFKLKYYDYLISKDELVDIDRLRTLNIDKVAIGFARLSNEKNKEYIKNLYRLISDLNISKLKNVQSCSALPMNITSLSFLLFQEDLEPGCLPPNLKTLKFDRNFDRPIKAGVLPNTLVKLNFNESFNQLLEPGVLPSSLKILKFKDSAFKQDIKVGTFTDHLEELEFSGYFSSSIEDGALPQTLRILEYAPTSWLPQIKTLSNLKTLSISRFRPYSPDLIIDLSCLPTSLSRLEIFADITLINAIPPKIRYLDVEKCDFDFDSIFKDRSLYQFDYLRLSPNQITTLDGLKIKELELIMKTSGSDTNNRLDIPFGIETLSVPFTSTFLHEMDLPSSVKKLIISTEIYCIDTPEKQYDLTGGGPIQELVIICNELLYSRGISAQIPSIIFPPNTLIELTELRNEKIWIRMIDNQYYLVYCQSPIIAAIVHKSQLYKYIVYCIKPYIFRKTNQTSFFVKCLFLDTSFGNKYKMTLIKSISMIGGNSLESVSNSLINASNGQSSSDSNNQEQCFGFGRRRTTNIIFGDLNVFGGGSSGFGCGGCGCGCGGFGSF
;
A
#
# COMPACT_ATOMS: atom_id res chain seq x y z
N MET A 1 -22.41 -6.31 -14.27
CA MET A 1 -22.30 -5.38 -15.42
C MET A 1 -23.68 -4.88 -15.85
N ILE A 2 -23.80 -3.63 -16.30
CA ILE A 2 -25.00 -3.16 -17.01
C ILE A 2 -25.05 -3.88 -18.36
N GLY A 3 -26.21 -4.44 -18.72
CA GLY A 3 -26.41 -5.16 -19.98
C GLY A 3 -26.34 -4.25 -21.20
N CYS A 4 -25.12 -3.89 -21.63
CA CYS A 4 -24.87 -2.96 -22.71
C CYS A 4 -24.80 -3.67 -24.08
N ASN A 5 -25.95 -4.09 -24.60
CA ASN A 5 -26.08 -4.41 -26.02
C ASN A 5 -27.37 -3.78 -26.58
N ILE A 6 -27.24 -3.19 -27.78
CA ILE A 6 -28.28 -2.49 -28.57
C ILE A 6 -28.65 -1.09 -28.00
N GLY A 7 -28.33 -0.02 -28.75
CA GLY A 7 -28.86 1.35 -28.52
C GLY A 7 -27.95 2.42 -27.88
N ASN A 8 -26.62 2.31 -27.95
CA ASN A 8 -25.72 3.14 -27.12
C ASN A 8 -25.46 4.61 -27.54
N GLN A 9 -26.06 5.14 -28.61
CA GLN A 9 -25.86 6.56 -29.01
C GLN A 9 -26.59 7.57 -28.10
N SER A 10 -27.67 7.16 -27.44
CA SER A 10 -28.47 8.03 -26.55
C SER A 10 -28.11 7.90 -25.06
N ASN A 11 -27.31 6.89 -24.68
CA ASN A 11 -26.95 6.66 -23.28
C ASN A 11 -26.00 7.76 -22.77
N ARG A 12 -26.50 8.63 -21.89
CA ARG A 12 -25.76 9.80 -21.37
C ARG A 12 -24.46 9.43 -20.63
N LEU A 13 -24.41 8.27 -19.97
CA LEU A 13 -23.21 7.80 -19.27
C LEU A 13 -22.15 7.34 -20.27
N VAL A 14 -22.50 6.42 -21.18
CA VAL A 14 -21.56 5.93 -22.20
C VAL A 14 -21.01 7.08 -23.06
N ASN A 15 -21.79 8.15 -23.25
CA ASN A 15 -21.41 9.30 -24.07
C ASN A 15 -20.74 10.47 -23.33
N LEU A 16 -20.33 10.30 -22.06
CA LEU A 16 -19.48 11.27 -21.36
C LEU A 16 -18.22 11.65 -22.18
N SER A 17 -17.80 12.92 -22.09
CA SER A 17 -16.60 13.41 -22.76
C SER A 17 -15.33 12.86 -22.11
N HIS A 18 -14.24 12.72 -22.88
CA HIS A 18 -12.95 12.23 -22.34
C HIS A 18 -12.42 13.11 -21.19
N LEU A 19 -12.74 14.41 -21.17
CA LEU A 19 -12.44 15.31 -20.06
C LEU A 19 -13.17 14.91 -18.76
N LEU A 20 -14.47 14.57 -18.85
CA LEU A 20 -15.24 14.10 -17.69
C LEU A 20 -14.77 12.71 -17.24
N LEU A 21 -14.51 11.79 -18.17
CA LEU A 21 -13.95 10.48 -17.85
C LEU A 21 -12.58 10.59 -17.15
N SER A 22 -11.70 11.48 -17.62
CA SER A 22 -10.39 11.72 -16.99
C SER A 22 -10.54 12.31 -15.57
N LYS A 23 -11.48 13.25 -15.36
CA LYS A 23 -11.81 13.74 -14.02
C LYS A 23 -12.29 12.59 -13.10
N ILE A 24 -13.16 11.71 -13.59
CA ILE A 24 -13.65 10.54 -12.82
C ILE A 24 -12.50 9.59 -12.48
N ILE A 25 -11.64 9.24 -13.45
CA ILE A 25 -10.46 8.39 -13.23
C ILE A 25 -9.54 8.96 -12.15
N ASN A 26 -9.37 10.28 -12.08
CA ASN A 26 -8.52 10.92 -11.08
C ASN A 26 -9.07 10.81 -9.64
N TYR A 27 -10.37 10.57 -9.44
CA TYR A 27 -10.95 10.24 -8.13
C TYR A 27 -10.82 8.75 -7.76
N LEU A 28 -10.46 7.87 -8.70
CA LEU A 28 -10.21 6.45 -8.41
C LEU A 28 -8.80 6.26 -7.86
N ASN A 29 -8.70 5.74 -6.63
CA ASN A 29 -7.43 5.57 -5.92
C ASN A 29 -6.61 4.36 -6.39
N ALA A 30 -7.24 3.20 -6.63
CA ALA A 30 -6.54 1.99 -7.04
C ALA A 30 -6.52 1.82 -8.57
N ASN A 31 -5.38 1.38 -9.11
CA ASN A 31 -5.20 1.14 -10.54
C ASN A 31 -6.12 0.02 -11.07
N VAL A 32 -6.47 -0.95 -10.23
CA VAL A 32 -7.42 -2.00 -10.55
C VAL A 32 -8.80 -1.43 -10.90
N ASP A 33 -9.29 -0.45 -10.12
CA ASP A 33 -10.60 0.18 -10.31
C ASP A 33 -10.63 1.02 -11.59
N ARG A 34 -9.49 1.64 -11.94
CA ARG A 34 -9.30 2.37 -13.21
C ARG A 34 -9.35 1.44 -14.42
N ILE A 35 -8.76 0.24 -14.31
CA ILE A 35 -8.89 -0.80 -15.35
C ILE A 35 -10.35 -1.26 -15.45
N VAL A 36 -10.99 -1.63 -14.34
CA VAL A 36 -12.42 -2.05 -14.31
C VAL A 36 -13.32 -0.98 -14.92
N PHE A 37 -13.11 0.29 -14.60
CA PHE A 37 -13.85 1.41 -15.18
C PHE A 37 -13.76 1.42 -16.70
N SER A 38 -12.55 1.28 -17.27
CA SER A 38 -12.39 1.21 -18.74
C SER A 38 -13.00 -0.03 -19.39
N LEU A 39 -13.26 -1.10 -18.63
CA LEU A 39 -13.92 -2.33 -19.10
C LEU A 39 -15.46 -2.25 -19.07
N VAL A 40 -16.07 -1.16 -18.56
CA VAL A 40 -17.53 -1.03 -18.43
C VAL A 40 -18.26 -1.05 -19.79
N CYS A 41 -17.66 -0.51 -20.85
CA CYS A 41 -18.25 -0.55 -22.19
C CYS A 41 -17.20 -0.48 -23.33
N LYS A 42 -17.58 -0.95 -24.52
CA LYS A 42 -16.70 -0.98 -25.71
C LYS A 42 -16.12 0.38 -26.09
N ARG A 43 -16.90 1.47 -25.98
CA ARG A 43 -16.40 2.83 -26.27
C ARG A 43 -15.30 3.22 -25.29
N TRP A 44 -15.55 3.08 -23.99
CA TRP A 44 -14.57 3.44 -22.96
C TRP A 44 -13.31 2.57 -23.04
N PHE A 45 -13.45 1.29 -23.36
CA PHE A 45 -12.29 0.43 -23.60
C PHE A 45 -11.47 0.90 -24.81
N ASN A 46 -12.11 1.16 -25.94
CA ASN A 46 -11.42 1.59 -27.16
C ASN A 46 -10.76 2.98 -26.99
N ASP A 47 -11.47 3.91 -26.35
CA ASP A 47 -11.02 5.29 -26.12
C ASP A 47 -9.99 5.42 -24.98
N ARG A 48 -9.64 4.34 -24.27
CA ARG A 48 -8.86 4.36 -23.01
C ARG A 48 -7.61 5.24 -23.04
N GLN A 49 -6.87 5.24 -24.15
CA GLN A 49 -5.66 6.06 -24.37
C GLN A 49 -5.90 7.58 -24.21
N ARG A 50 -7.16 8.04 -24.37
CA ARG A 50 -7.53 9.47 -24.35
C ARG A 50 -7.93 10.02 -22.98
N TYR A 51 -8.19 9.15 -21.99
CA TYR A 51 -8.69 9.59 -20.66
C TYR A 51 -8.12 8.83 -19.47
N LEU A 52 -7.59 7.61 -19.67
CA LEU A 52 -7.10 6.76 -18.59
C LEU A 52 -5.68 7.16 -18.17
N SER A 53 -5.53 7.57 -16.91
CA SER A 53 -4.24 7.76 -16.24
C SER A 53 -4.02 6.66 -15.20
N PHE A 54 -2.78 6.36 -14.82
CA PHE A 54 -2.47 5.38 -13.76
C PHE A 54 -1.77 6.06 -12.57
N ASN A 55 -2.10 5.62 -11.35
CA ASN A 55 -1.39 6.04 -10.15
C ASN A 55 -0.06 5.30 -10.07
N THR A 56 1.02 5.99 -10.43
CA THR A 56 2.38 5.43 -10.56
C THR A 56 3.26 5.63 -9.31
N HIS A 57 2.74 6.23 -8.23
CA HIS A 57 3.45 6.60 -6.99
C HIS A 57 4.13 5.44 -6.22
N ARG A 58 3.67 4.20 -6.43
CA ARG A 58 4.18 2.95 -5.83
C ARG A 58 4.62 1.92 -6.88
N VAL A 59 4.72 2.32 -8.15
CA VAL A 59 5.24 1.48 -9.23
C VAL A 59 6.75 1.65 -9.27
N ASN A 60 7.49 0.59 -8.93
CA ASN A 60 8.93 0.52 -9.17
C ASN A 60 9.16 0.33 -10.68
N ILE A 61 10.02 1.16 -11.30
CA ILE A 61 10.33 1.05 -12.73
C ILE A 61 11.36 -0.08 -12.92
N THR A 62 10.87 -1.32 -13.01
CA THR A 62 11.70 -2.51 -13.21
C THR A 62 11.31 -3.22 -14.51
N ASN A 63 12.23 -3.27 -15.47
CA ASN A 63 12.18 -3.93 -16.80
C ASN A 63 10.95 -4.82 -17.10
N ASP A 64 9.90 -4.20 -17.66
CA ASP A 64 8.93 -4.63 -18.70
C ASP A 64 8.28 -6.04 -18.75
N LYS A 65 8.69 -7.01 -17.92
CA LYS A 65 8.41 -8.44 -18.16
C LYS A 65 7.12 -8.99 -17.55
N TYR A 66 6.45 -8.28 -16.64
CA TYR A 66 5.40 -8.87 -15.78
C TYR A 66 3.96 -8.43 -16.08
N MET A 67 3.76 -7.38 -16.88
CA MET A 67 2.42 -6.89 -17.20
C MET A 67 1.76 -7.70 -18.33
N GLN A 68 0.84 -8.59 -17.98
CA GLN A 68 0.13 -9.45 -18.95
C GLN A 68 -1.05 -8.73 -19.65
N LEU A 69 -1.52 -7.57 -19.16
CA LEU A 69 -2.53 -6.75 -19.83
C LEU A 69 -1.94 -5.86 -20.94
N ASN A 70 -1.54 -6.46 -22.05
CA ASN A 70 -0.92 -5.78 -23.22
C ASN A 70 -1.65 -4.49 -23.63
N SER A 71 -2.99 -4.52 -23.65
CA SER A 71 -3.88 -3.38 -23.96
C SER A 71 -3.65 -2.09 -23.15
N TYR A 72 -3.00 -2.17 -21.99
CA TYR A 72 -2.76 -1.04 -21.08
C TYR A 72 -1.27 -0.72 -20.90
N LYS A 73 -0.37 -1.50 -21.52
CA LYS A 73 1.07 -1.43 -21.27
C LYS A 73 1.66 -0.06 -21.65
N SER A 74 1.30 0.48 -22.81
CA SER A 74 1.77 1.81 -23.26
C SER A 74 1.37 2.90 -22.25
N ILE A 75 0.10 2.95 -21.85
CA ILE A 75 -0.44 3.95 -20.92
C ILE A 75 0.37 3.96 -19.61
N ILE A 76 0.68 2.80 -19.05
CA ILE A 76 1.48 2.73 -17.81
C ILE A 76 2.91 3.23 -18.04
N ILE A 77 3.55 2.86 -19.15
CA ILE A 77 4.92 3.32 -19.49
C ILE A 77 4.93 4.84 -19.72
N ASP A 78 3.98 5.39 -20.46
CA ASP A 78 3.85 6.82 -20.72
C ASP A 78 3.63 7.61 -19.41
N GLN A 79 2.75 7.11 -18.54
CA GLN A 79 2.49 7.70 -17.21
C GLN A 79 3.67 7.57 -16.22
N ILE A 80 4.59 6.64 -16.47
CA ILE A 80 5.86 6.54 -15.75
C ILE A 80 6.84 7.61 -16.26
N ASN A 81 6.94 7.75 -17.59
CA ASN A 81 7.90 8.65 -18.24
C ASN A 81 7.61 10.14 -18.00
N ILE A 82 6.35 10.54 -17.84
CA ILE A 82 5.95 11.94 -17.58
C ILE A 82 6.04 12.37 -16.09
N LYS A 83 6.59 11.54 -15.20
CA LYS A 83 6.69 11.87 -13.76
C LYS A 83 7.52 13.14 -13.53
N THR A 84 7.00 14.03 -12.68
CA THR A 84 7.63 15.31 -12.31
C THR A 84 8.22 15.33 -10.89
N LYS A 85 8.06 14.24 -10.12
CA LYS A 85 8.52 14.12 -8.72
C LYS A 85 9.17 12.76 -8.46
N CYS A 86 10.17 12.43 -9.26
CA CYS A 86 10.86 11.17 -9.24
C CYS A 86 11.69 10.98 -7.96
N LYS A 87 11.74 9.74 -7.48
CA LYS A 87 12.49 9.27 -6.31
C LYS A 87 13.64 8.39 -6.80
N VAL A 88 14.87 8.82 -6.60
CA VAL A 88 16.06 8.05 -6.95
C VAL A 88 16.63 7.38 -5.70
N SER A 89 16.97 6.09 -5.81
CA SER A 89 17.82 5.39 -4.83
C SER A 89 19.21 5.20 -5.43
N ILE A 90 20.25 5.60 -4.70
CA ILE A 90 21.64 5.60 -5.16
C ILE A 90 22.47 4.72 -4.23
N GLY A 91 23.18 3.72 -4.77
CA GLY A 91 24.01 2.77 -4.02
C GLY A 91 23.48 1.35 -4.09
N ASP A 92 23.80 0.51 -3.09
CA ASP A 92 23.59 -0.95 -3.16
C ASP A 92 22.65 -1.49 -2.06
N GLU A 93 22.45 -0.76 -0.94
CA GLU A 93 21.49 -1.07 0.13
C GLU A 93 20.13 -0.39 -0.09
N PHE A 94 19.15 -1.13 -0.60
CA PHE A 94 17.81 -0.58 -0.87
C PHE A 94 16.83 -0.76 0.30
N LYS A 95 16.93 0.11 1.30
CA LYS A 95 15.95 0.23 2.40
C LYS A 95 14.67 0.99 2.03
N LEU A 96 14.59 1.64 0.86
CA LEU A 96 13.34 2.22 0.38
C LEU A 96 12.38 1.13 -0.11
N LYS A 97 11.16 1.10 0.43
CA LYS A 97 10.08 0.20 -0.03
C LYS A 97 9.72 0.44 -1.52
N TYR A 98 9.76 1.68 -1.97
CA TYR A 98 9.45 2.09 -3.35
C TYR A 98 10.39 3.21 -3.84
N TYR A 99 10.86 3.09 -5.08
CA TYR A 99 11.66 4.07 -5.80
C TYR A 99 11.26 4.10 -7.29
N ASP A 100 11.51 5.22 -7.96
CA ASP A 100 11.28 5.33 -9.40
C ASP A 100 12.52 4.82 -10.15
N TYR A 101 13.69 5.34 -9.81
CA TYR A 101 14.97 4.93 -10.40
C TYR A 101 15.91 4.33 -9.37
N LEU A 102 16.68 3.35 -9.84
CA LEU A 102 17.79 2.72 -9.14
C LEU A 102 19.07 3.10 -9.87
N ILE A 103 20.09 3.54 -9.13
CA ILE A 103 21.44 3.72 -9.66
C ILE A 103 22.37 2.96 -8.72
N SER A 104 22.94 1.87 -9.23
CA SER A 104 23.98 1.11 -8.54
C SER A 104 25.26 1.96 -8.39
N LYS A 105 26.17 1.58 -7.48
CA LYS A 105 27.41 2.31 -7.26
C LYS A 105 28.23 2.56 -8.53
N ASP A 106 28.21 1.61 -9.47
CA ASP A 106 28.99 1.64 -10.70
C ASP A 106 28.37 2.54 -11.79
N GLU A 107 27.05 2.73 -11.76
CA GLU A 107 26.30 3.58 -12.70
C GLU A 107 26.38 5.08 -12.37
N LEU A 108 27.00 5.48 -11.25
CA LEU A 108 27.16 6.90 -10.88
C LEU A 108 28.10 7.70 -11.78
N VAL A 109 28.85 7.05 -12.68
CA VAL A 109 29.58 7.75 -13.75
C VAL A 109 28.62 8.41 -14.74
N ASP A 110 27.42 7.82 -14.92
CA ASP A 110 26.37 8.23 -15.84
C ASP A 110 25.39 9.25 -15.21
N ILE A 111 25.77 9.93 -14.12
CA ILE A 111 24.87 10.77 -13.30
C ILE A 111 24.30 11.98 -14.04
N ASP A 112 24.87 12.38 -15.18
CA ASP A 112 24.24 13.35 -16.09
C ASP A 112 22.84 12.92 -16.55
N ARG A 113 22.56 11.62 -16.56
CA ARG A 113 21.21 11.08 -16.81
C ARG A 113 20.21 11.42 -15.70
N LEU A 114 20.66 11.89 -14.53
CA LEU A 114 19.77 12.47 -13.52
C LEU A 114 19.36 13.90 -13.87
N ARG A 115 20.19 14.67 -14.60
CA ARG A 115 19.87 16.06 -14.99
C ARG A 115 18.70 16.14 -15.99
N THR A 116 18.42 15.06 -16.72
CA THR A 116 17.26 14.95 -17.61
C THR A 116 15.99 14.44 -16.92
N LEU A 117 16.05 14.12 -15.63
CA LEU A 117 14.93 13.59 -14.85
C LEU A 117 14.41 14.63 -13.86
N ASN A 118 13.09 14.74 -13.74
CA ASN A 118 12.43 15.62 -12.76
C ASN A 118 12.46 14.99 -11.35
N ILE A 119 13.60 15.07 -10.67
CA ILE A 119 13.84 14.42 -9.37
C ILE A 119 13.42 15.35 -8.23
N ASP A 120 12.49 14.88 -7.39
CA ASP A 120 12.06 15.57 -6.16
C ASP A 120 12.85 15.08 -4.93
N LYS A 121 13.27 13.80 -4.95
CA LYS A 121 13.85 13.12 -3.81
C LYS A 121 15.00 12.20 -4.20
N VAL A 122 16.11 12.32 -3.48
CA VAL A 122 17.22 11.35 -3.52
C VAL A 122 17.33 10.65 -2.16
N ALA A 123 17.60 9.35 -2.18
CA ALA A 123 17.95 8.58 -0.99
C ALA A 123 19.24 7.78 -1.22
N ILE A 124 20.13 7.83 -0.24
CA ILE A 124 21.47 7.24 -0.33
C ILE A 124 21.47 5.86 0.35
N GLY A 125 21.96 4.87 -0.37
CA GLY A 125 21.94 3.45 -0.02
C GLY A 125 23.34 2.86 0.09
N PHE A 126 24.34 3.64 0.53
CA PHE A 126 25.65 3.08 0.87
C PHE A 126 25.65 2.58 2.31
N ALA A 127 26.26 1.42 2.52
CA ALA A 127 26.59 0.92 3.85
C ALA A 127 27.48 1.92 4.62
N ARG A 128 27.64 1.70 5.93
CA ARG A 128 28.40 2.59 6.82
C ARG A 128 29.83 2.83 6.31
N LEU A 129 30.21 4.10 6.15
CA LEU A 129 31.52 4.45 5.60
C LEU A 129 32.62 4.45 6.67
N SER A 130 33.58 3.53 6.53
CA SER A 130 34.76 3.44 7.40
C SER A 130 36.06 3.91 6.75
N ASN A 131 36.07 4.29 5.46
CA ASN A 131 37.28 4.71 4.74
C ASN A 131 37.13 6.09 4.08
N GLU A 132 38.26 6.81 3.94
CA GLU A 132 38.32 8.18 3.42
C GLU A 132 37.88 8.29 1.95
N LYS A 133 38.19 7.28 1.11
CA LYS A 133 37.78 7.26 -0.30
C LYS A 133 36.27 7.37 -0.46
N ASN A 134 35.50 6.71 0.40
CA ASN A 134 34.04 6.81 0.36
C ASN A 134 33.50 8.15 0.91
N LYS A 135 34.19 8.82 1.84
CA LYS A 135 33.80 10.17 2.29
C LYS A 135 33.89 11.17 1.14
N GLU A 136 34.99 11.12 0.39
CA GLU A 136 35.18 11.96 -0.80
C GLU A 136 34.16 11.65 -1.90
N TYR A 137 33.80 10.37 -2.08
CA TYR A 137 32.71 9.97 -2.96
C TYR A 137 31.36 10.57 -2.54
N ILE A 138 31.02 10.58 -1.25
CA ILE A 138 29.79 11.24 -0.77
C ILE A 138 29.83 12.77 -0.95
N LYS A 139 30.97 13.43 -0.72
CA LYS A 139 31.10 14.87 -1.00
C LYS A 139 30.87 15.19 -2.47
N ASN A 140 31.44 14.40 -3.37
CA ASN A 140 31.22 14.54 -4.81
C ASN A 140 29.75 14.26 -5.17
N LEU A 141 29.11 13.26 -4.56
CA LEU A 141 27.69 13.01 -4.71
C LEU A 141 26.82 14.19 -4.22
N TYR A 142 27.13 14.80 -3.07
CA TYR A 142 26.39 15.99 -2.59
C TYR A 142 26.59 17.20 -3.51
N ARG A 143 27.79 17.40 -4.06
CA ARG A 143 28.02 18.43 -5.10
C ARG A 143 27.18 18.17 -6.35
N LEU A 144 27.20 16.94 -6.87
CA LEU A 144 26.42 16.54 -8.04
C LEU A 144 24.90 16.64 -7.81
N ILE A 145 24.43 16.35 -6.60
CA ILE A 145 23.02 16.54 -6.21
C ILE A 145 22.68 18.02 -5.99
N SER A 146 23.64 18.89 -5.66
CA SER A 146 23.40 20.33 -5.48
C SER A 146 23.06 21.05 -6.78
N ASP A 147 23.49 20.52 -7.93
CA ASP A 147 23.06 20.98 -9.25
C ASP A 147 21.60 20.57 -9.58
N LEU A 148 21.03 19.63 -8.84
CA LEU A 148 19.66 19.15 -9.04
C LEU A 148 18.67 19.93 -8.18
N ASN A 149 17.51 20.28 -8.75
CA ASN A 149 16.43 20.97 -8.04
C ASN A 149 15.63 20.01 -7.13
N ILE A 150 16.31 19.29 -6.24
CA ILE A 150 15.69 18.34 -5.31
C ILE A 150 15.12 19.05 -4.09
N SER A 151 13.97 18.59 -3.59
CA SER A 151 13.39 19.12 -2.35
C SER A 151 13.71 18.27 -1.12
N LYS A 152 14.09 16.99 -1.32
CA LYS A 152 14.30 16.02 -0.22
C LYS A 152 15.56 15.17 -0.40
N LEU A 153 16.38 15.10 0.64
CA LEU A 153 17.56 14.24 0.71
C LEU A 153 17.45 13.30 1.92
N LYS A 154 17.78 12.01 1.74
CA LYS A 154 17.68 10.99 2.80
C LYS A 154 18.93 10.14 2.94
N ASN A 155 19.12 9.64 4.16
CA ASN A 155 20.24 8.79 4.60
C ASN A 155 21.60 9.50 4.47
N VAL A 156 21.63 10.79 4.79
CA VAL A 156 22.84 11.63 4.82
C VAL A 156 23.75 11.20 5.97
N GLN A 157 25.07 11.22 5.77
CA GLN A 157 26.04 10.74 6.77
C GLN A 157 26.96 11.85 7.32
N SER A 158 27.00 13.03 6.67
CA SER A 158 27.79 14.20 7.07
C SER A 158 27.01 15.48 6.76
N CYS A 159 27.23 16.55 7.51
CA CYS A 159 26.68 17.88 7.21
C CYS A 159 27.55 18.68 6.23
N SER A 160 28.75 18.18 5.89
CA SER A 160 29.64 18.85 4.94
C SER A 160 29.09 18.85 3.51
N ALA A 161 29.15 20.01 2.84
CA ALA A 161 28.72 20.22 1.45
C ALA A 161 27.26 19.84 1.12
N LEU A 162 26.32 19.96 2.06
CA LEU A 162 24.90 19.71 1.80
C LEU A 162 24.28 20.69 0.78
N PRO A 163 23.35 20.21 -0.07
CA PRO A 163 22.58 21.07 -0.97
C PRO A 163 21.64 21.99 -0.16
N MET A 164 21.90 23.31 -0.20
CA MET A 164 21.22 24.30 0.65
C MET A 164 19.76 24.63 0.25
N ASN A 165 19.29 24.12 -0.89
CA ASN A 165 17.92 24.35 -1.40
C ASN A 165 16.89 23.30 -0.93
N ILE A 166 17.30 22.27 -0.17
CA ILE A 166 16.37 21.22 0.28
C ILE A 166 15.47 21.69 1.43
N THR A 167 14.26 21.11 1.49
CA THR A 167 13.27 21.37 2.55
C THR A 167 13.06 20.17 3.49
N SER A 168 13.55 18.98 3.12
CA SER A 168 13.52 17.79 3.99
C SER A 168 14.84 17.02 3.94
N LEU A 169 15.36 16.71 5.14
CA LEU A 169 16.63 16.02 5.35
C LEU A 169 16.43 14.83 6.32
N SER A 170 17.03 13.68 6.03
CA SER A 170 17.25 12.65 7.04
C SER A 170 18.70 12.18 7.11
N PHE A 171 19.22 12.09 8.33
CA PHE A 171 20.55 11.61 8.65
C PHE A 171 20.52 10.13 9.05
N LEU A 172 21.45 9.32 8.54
CA LEU A 172 21.62 7.92 8.90
C LEU A 172 23.03 7.69 9.43
N LEU A 173 23.15 7.19 10.67
CA LEU A 173 24.45 6.95 11.34
C LEU A 173 25.34 8.20 11.38
N PHE A 174 24.74 9.38 11.55
CA PHE A 174 25.45 10.65 11.63
C PHE A 174 26.20 10.76 12.96
N GLN A 175 27.51 11.03 12.89
CA GLN A 175 28.44 10.99 14.03
C GLN A 175 29.19 12.30 14.24
N GLU A 176 28.84 13.38 13.54
CA GLU A 176 29.43 14.71 13.69
C GLU A 176 28.59 15.55 14.69
N ASP A 177 29.19 16.57 15.29
CA ASP A 177 28.43 17.59 16.03
C ASP A 177 27.81 18.58 15.04
N LEU A 178 26.64 19.14 15.38
CA LEU A 178 25.96 20.10 14.51
C LEU A 178 26.44 21.53 14.81
N GLU A 179 27.26 22.06 13.92
CA GLU A 179 27.70 23.46 13.92
C GLU A 179 26.59 24.41 13.42
N PRO A 180 26.51 25.66 13.92
CA PRO A 180 25.61 26.67 13.37
C PRO A 180 25.80 26.86 11.86
N GLY A 181 24.71 26.87 11.11
CA GLY A 181 24.73 27.05 9.64
C GLY A 181 25.09 25.80 8.82
N CYS A 182 25.35 24.64 9.44
CA CYS A 182 25.58 23.39 8.69
C CYS A 182 24.29 22.81 8.07
N LEU A 183 23.11 23.24 8.54
CA LEU A 183 21.80 22.82 8.04
C LEU A 183 21.24 23.81 7.00
N PRO A 184 20.54 23.33 5.96
CA PRO A 184 19.91 24.18 4.96
C PRO A 184 18.95 25.23 5.57
N PRO A 185 19.02 26.52 5.17
CA PRO A 185 18.26 27.59 5.82
C PRO A 185 16.75 27.49 5.63
N ASN A 186 16.30 26.79 4.58
CA ASN A 186 14.89 26.57 4.26
C ASN A 186 14.33 25.23 4.77
N LEU A 187 15.08 24.51 5.61
CA LEU A 187 14.72 23.17 6.06
C LEU A 187 13.42 23.15 6.89
N LYS A 188 12.40 22.44 6.40
CA LYS A 188 11.10 22.27 7.07
C LYS A 188 10.97 20.97 7.85
N THR A 189 11.74 19.94 7.51
CA THR A 189 11.69 18.63 8.18
C THR A 189 13.08 18.04 8.33
N LEU A 190 13.46 17.74 9.57
CA LEU A 190 14.70 17.06 9.95
C LEU A 190 14.39 15.73 10.63
N LYS A 191 15.11 14.68 10.27
CA LYS A 191 15.06 13.37 10.94
C LYS A 191 16.46 12.83 11.22
N PHE A 192 16.67 12.29 12.41
CA PHE A 192 17.77 11.37 12.70
C PHE A 192 17.23 9.94 12.63
N ASP A 193 17.82 9.09 11.79
CA ASP A 193 17.33 7.74 11.54
C ASP A 193 17.90 6.70 12.53
N ARG A 194 19.17 6.82 12.97
CA ARG A 194 19.85 5.90 13.91
C ARG A 194 21.07 6.54 14.59
N ASN A 195 21.34 6.13 15.83
CA ASN A 195 22.57 6.36 16.60
C ASN A 195 23.04 7.82 16.75
N PHE A 196 22.14 8.80 16.57
CA PHE A 196 22.42 10.18 16.96
C PHE A 196 22.11 10.36 18.45
N ASP A 197 23.10 10.82 19.20
CA ASP A 197 23.02 11.10 20.64
C ASP A 197 24.06 12.18 21.00
N ARG A 198 23.98 13.32 20.30
CA ARG A 198 24.89 14.46 20.48
C ARG A 198 24.11 15.72 20.84
N PRO A 199 24.65 16.59 21.70
CA PRO A 199 23.94 17.78 22.16
C PRO A 199 23.68 18.73 20.98
N ILE A 200 22.48 19.33 20.96
CA ILE A 200 22.12 20.37 20.00
C ILE A 200 22.12 21.70 20.74
N LYS A 201 22.95 22.65 20.30
CA LYS A 201 23.02 23.99 20.90
C LYS A 201 21.92 24.89 20.35
N ALA A 202 21.53 25.92 21.10
CA ALA A 202 20.62 26.95 20.62
C ALA A 202 21.13 27.60 19.33
N GLY A 203 20.22 27.92 18.40
CA GLY A 203 20.54 28.52 17.09
C GLY A 203 21.11 27.55 16.03
N VAL A 204 21.36 26.28 16.36
CA VAL A 204 21.82 25.27 15.38
C VAL A 204 20.69 24.79 14.48
N LEU A 205 19.49 24.59 15.03
CA LEU A 205 18.30 24.23 14.25
C LEU A 205 17.74 25.49 13.55
N PRO A 206 17.44 25.43 12.24
CA PRO A 206 16.97 26.61 11.53
C PRO A 206 15.54 27.00 11.95
N ASN A 207 15.30 28.30 12.08
CA ASN A 207 14.00 28.91 12.42
C ASN A 207 12.88 28.69 11.36
N THR A 208 13.15 27.87 10.35
CA THR A 208 12.18 27.41 9.35
C THR A 208 11.65 26.01 9.67
N LEU A 209 12.25 25.28 10.63
CA LEU A 209 11.98 23.88 10.94
C LEU A 209 10.60 23.70 11.57
N VAL A 210 9.74 22.92 10.91
CA VAL A 210 8.36 22.62 11.35
C VAL A 210 8.26 21.24 12.01
N LYS A 211 9.09 20.28 11.57
CA LYS A 211 9.07 18.89 12.04
C LYS A 211 10.45 18.37 12.36
N LEU A 212 10.61 17.84 13.58
CA LEU A 212 11.82 17.19 14.07
C LEU A 212 11.49 15.77 14.53
N ASN A 213 12.29 14.80 14.12
CA ASN A 213 12.18 13.41 14.57
C ASN A 213 13.55 12.92 15.04
N PHE A 214 13.61 12.54 16.31
CA PHE A 214 14.76 11.89 16.92
C PHE A 214 14.64 10.37 16.79
N ASN A 215 15.81 9.72 16.72
CA ASN A 215 16.00 8.28 16.74
C ASN A 215 15.84 7.71 18.16
N GLU A 216 15.79 6.38 18.22
CA GLU A 216 15.68 5.56 19.43
C GLU A 216 16.80 5.81 20.46
N SER A 217 17.94 6.35 20.05
CA SER A 217 19.15 6.49 20.89
C SER A 217 19.32 7.87 21.53
N PHE A 218 18.56 8.88 21.11
CA PHE A 218 18.79 10.27 21.54
C PHE A 218 18.40 10.47 23.01
N ASN A 219 19.36 10.90 23.83
CA ASN A 219 19.22 11.09 25.28
C ASN A 219 20.00 12.32 25.78
N GLN A 220 20.04 13.39 25.00
CA GLN A 220 20.71 14.65 25.38
C GLN A 220 19.70 15.68 25.90
N LEU A 221 20.12 16.53 26.84
CA LEU A 221 19.27 17.59 27.38
C LEU A 221 18.86 18.57 26.27
N LEU A 222 17.59 18.97 26.28
CA LEU A 222 17.04 20.01 25.42
C LEU A 222 16.74 21.24 26.28
N GLU A 223 17.71 22.15 26.33
CA GLU A 223 17.60 23.42 27.04
C GLU A 223 16.59 24.37 26.35
N PRO A 224 15.96 25.30 27.09
CA PRO A 224 15.10 26.31 26.49
C PRO A 224 15.78 27.08 25.36
N GLY A 225 15.10 27.19 24.21
CA GLY A 225 15.63 27.84 23.01
C GLY A 225 16.48 26.95 22.09
N VAL A 226 16.73 25.67 22.43
CA VAL A 226 17.32 24.69 21.50
C VAL A 226 16.34 24.36 20.36
N LEU A 227 15.06 24.17 20.69
CA LEU A 227 14.00 23.93 19.70
C LEU A 227 13.52 25.27 19.12
N PRO A 228 13.46 25.43 17.77
CA PRO A 228 13.06 26.69 17.15
C PRO A 228 11.55 26.92 17.28
N SER A 229 11.13 28.17 17.46
CA SER A 229 9.72 28.56 17.65
C SER A 229 8.78 28.19 16.50
N SER A 230 9.31 27.89 15.32
CA SER A 230 8.57 27.37 14.16
C SER A 230 8.16 25.90 14.27
N LEU A 231 8.68 25.18 15.27
CA LEU A 231 8.49 23.73 15.42
C LEU A 231 7.07 23.43 15.89
N LYS A 232 6.34 22.66 15.07
CA LYS A 232 4.97 22.21 15.35
C LYS A 232 4.87 20.73 15.67
N ILE A 233 5.82 19.92 15.19
CA ILE A 233 5.80 18.46 15.29
C ILE A 233 7.14 17.96 15.83
N LEU A 234 7.12 17.34 17.00
CA LEU A 234 8.29 16.74 17.65
C LEU A 234 8.02 15.26 17.90
N LYS A 235 8.96 14.39 17.53
CA LYS A 235 8.78 12.93 17.63
C LYS A 235 10.01 12.24 18.20
N PHE A 236 9.87 11.62 19.38
CA PHE A 236 10.83 10.77 20.08
C PHE A 236 10.34 9.33 20.00
N LYS A 237 10.65 8.66 18.89
CA LYS A 237 10.17 7.29 18.63
C LYS A 237 11.11 6.26 19.27
N ASP A 238 10.52 5.26 19.93
CA ASP A 238 11.17 4.12 20.60
C ASP A 238 12.34 4.58 21.51
N SER A 239 12.14 5.70 22.22
CA SER A 239 13.23 6.57 22.64
C SER A 239 13.89 6.18 23.95
N ALA A 240 15.22 6.19 23.97
CA ALA A 240 16.06 6.11 25.15
C ALA A 240 16.19 7.42 25.94
N PHE A 241 15.41 8.46 25.61
CA PHE A 241 15.38 9.72 26.33
C PHE A 241 14.91 9.54 27.78
N LYS A 242 15.71 10.06 28.72
CA LYS A 242 15.55 9.95 30.18
C LYS A 242 15.82 11.27 30.91
N GLN A 243 16.00 12.36 30.17
CA GLN A 243 16.27 13.67 30.75
C GLN A 243 14.96 14.28 31.29
N ASP A 244 15.06 15.08 32.36
CA ASP A 244 13.90 15.78 32.90
C ASP A 244 13.36 16.81 31.91
N ILE A 245 12.03 16.89 31.82
CA ILE A 245 11.33 17.81 30.93
C ILE A 245 10.86 19.01 31.76
N LYS A 246 11.47 20.16 31.48
CA LYS A 246 11.28 21.40 32.23
C LYS A 246 10.40 22.38 31.47
N VAL A 247 9.90 23.39 32.17
CA VAL A 247 9.22 24.51 31.52
C VAL A 247 10.16 25.14 30.48
N GLY A 248 9.69 25.27 29.23
CA GLY A 248 10.48 25.77 28.10
C GLY A 248 11.33 24.71 27.36
N THR A 249 11.39 23.45 27.80
CA THR A 249 11.99 22.35 27.01
C THR A 249 11.25 22.13 25.69
N PHE A 250 9.92 22.26 25.70
CA PHE A 250 9.09 22.28 24.51
C PHE A 250 8.69 23.72 24.14
N THR A 251 8.41 23.96 22.86
CA THR A 251 8.00 25.28 22.36
C THR A 251 6.50 25.50 22.56
N ASP A 252 6.11 26.73 22.91
CA ASP A 252 4.69 27.10 23.12
C ASP A 252 3.79 26.97 21.86
N HIS A 253 4.38 26.65 20.72
CA HIS A 253 3.72 26.49 19.42
C HIS A 253 3.61 25.03 18.96
N LEU A 254 4.00 24.07 19.81
CA LEU A 254 4.00 22.64 19.47
C LEU A 254 2.56 22.09 19.39
N GLU A 255 2.18 21.57 18.23
CA GLU A 255 0.84 21.04 17.97
C GLU A 255 0.78 19.50 18.09
N GLU A 256 1.88 18.81 17.77
CA GLU A 256 2.01 17.34 17.81
C GLU A 256 3.28 16.92 18.58
N LEU A 257 3.11 16.02 19.56
CA LEU A 257 4.21 15.35 20.26
C LEU A 257 4.02 13.83 20.20
N GLU A 258 4.96 13.11 19.58
CA GLU A 258 5.10 11.65 19.74
C GLU A 258 6.20 11.41 20.77
N PHE A 259 5.89 10.78 21.89
CA PHE A 259 6.87 10.50 22.94
C PHE A 259 6.65 9.11 23.51
N SER A 260 7.34 8.11 22.95
CA SER A 260 7.37 6.74 23.47
C SER A 260 8.67 6.48 24.25
N GLY A 261 8.98 7.38 25.18
CA GLY A 261 10.20 7.35 26.00
C GLY A 261 10.07 6.54 27.29
N TYR A 262 11.16 6.43 28.06
CA TYR A 262 11.15 5.71 29.33
C TYR A 262 10.45 6.50 30.45
N PHE A 263 9.73 5.77 31.32
CA PHE A 263 9.01 6.27 32.49
C PHE A 263 9.84 7.07 33.52
N SER A 264 11.17 7.06 33.42
CA SER A 264 12.07 7.76 34.35
C SER A 264 12.12 9.27 34.14
N SER A 265 11.62 9.80 33.02
CA SER A 265 11.65 11.24 32.73
C SER A 265 10.59 11.95 33.56
N SER A 266 11.01 12.73 34.56
CA SER A 266 10.08 13.60 35.29
C SER A 266 9.62 14.75 34.39
N ILE A 267 8.40 15.25 34.62
CA ILE A 267 7.86 16.39 33.88
C ILE A 267 7.36 17.45 34.85
N GLU A 268 7.90 18.65 34.72
CA GLU A 268 7.49 19.82 35.51
C GLU A 268 6.06 20.23 35.14
N ASP A 269 5.32 20.82 36.08
CA ASP A 269 4.00 21.37 35.79
C ASP A 269 4.11 22.53 34.79
N GLY A 270 3.15 22.63 33.88
CA GLY A 270 3.18 23.58 32.76
C GLY A 270 4.20 23.27 31.64
N ALA A 271 5.02 22.21 31.73
CA ALA A 271 6.00 21.89 30.69
C ALA A 271 5.39 21.34 29.38
N LEU A 272 4.15 20.82 29.41
CA LEU A 272 3.40 20.47 28.20
C LEU A 272 2.68 21.71 27.63
N PRO A 273 2.97 22.13 26.39
CA PRO A 273 2.39 23.34 25.83
C PRO A 273 0.89 23.20 25.54
N GLN A 274 0.11 24.21 25.91
CA GLN A 274 -1.35 24.25 25.77
C GLN A 274 -1.85 24.25 24.31
N THR A 275 -0.94 24.40 23.34
CA THR A 275 -1.21 24.29 21.89
C THR A 275 -1.28 22.85 21.39
N LEU A 276 -0.91 21.85 22.21
CA LEU A 276 -0.96 20.43 21.83
C LEU A 276 -2.36 19.97 21.44
N ARG A 277 -2.45 19.39 20.25
CA ARG A 277 -3.66 18.75 19.69
C ARG A 277 -3.52 17.24 19.62
N ILE A 278 -2.29 16.76 19.44
CA ILE A 278 -1.96 15.34 19.33
C ILE A 278 -0.80 15.03 20.29
N LEU A 279 -1.03 14.09 21.20
CA LEU A 279 -0.02 13.51 22.08
C LEU A 279 -0.03 11.99 21.89
N GLU A 280 1.02 11.44 21.27
CA GLU A 280 1.12 10.03 20.89
C GLU A 280 2.10 9.25 21.77
N TYR A 281 1.70 8.05 22.18
CA TYR A 281 2.47 7.08 22.98
C TYR A 281 2.95 7.53 24.37
N ALA A 282 2.40 8.63 24.91
CA ALA A 282 2.88 9.25 26.14
C ALA A 282 2.91 8.30 27.36
N PRO A 283 3.86 8.49 28.28
CA PRO A 283 3.93 7.71 29.51
C PRO A 283 2.78 8.09 30.45
N THR A 284 2.28 7.10 31.18
CA THR A 284 1.17 7.26 32.13
C THR A 284 1.47 8.21 33.28
N SER A 285 2.76 8.44 33.59
CA SER A 285 3.20 9.42 34.59
C SER A 285 2.84 10.86 34.25
N TRP A 286 2.52 11.18 32.99
CA TRP A 286 2.13 12.53 32.56
C TRP A 286 0.61 12.80 32.67
N LEU A 287 -0.19 11.82 33.08
CA LEU A 287 -1.66 11.97 33.18
C LEU A 287 -2.11 13.21 33.99
N PRO A 288 -1.50 13.58 35.14
CA PRO A 288 -1.88 14.78 35.88
C PRO A 288 -1.72 16.07 35.06
N GLN A 289 -0.62 16.20 34.31
CA GLN A 289 -0.33 17.35 33.45
C GLN A 289 -1.22 17.34 32.20
N ILE A 290 -1.45 16.17 31.60
CA ILE A 290 -2.30 15.98 30.42
C ILE A 290 -3.73 16.48 30.67
N LYS A 291 -4.27 16.29 31.88
CA LYS A 291 -5.62 16.74 32.28
C LYS A 291 -5.87 18.23 32.01
N THR A 292 -4.82 19.06 32.04
CA THR A 292 -4.91 20.52 31.81
C THR A 292 -5.02 20.92 30.33
N LEU A 293 -4.70 20.01 29.39
CA LEU A 293 -4.54 20.32 27.97
C LEU A 293 -5.88 20.48 27.24
N SER A 294 -6.45 21.67 27.35
CA SER A 294 -7.79 22.03 26.83
C SER A 294 -7.96 21.92 25.30
N ASN A 295 -6.86 21.87 24.52
CA ASN A 295 -6.89 21.73 23.06
C ASN A 295 -6.69 20.29 22.57
N LEU A 296 -6.38 19.33 23.45
CA LEU A 296 -5.98 17.98 23.07
C LEU A 296 -7.14 17.21 22.42
N LYS A 297 -6.92 16.66 21.23
CA LYS A 297 -7.91 15.90 20.42
C LYS A 297 -7.59 14.42 20.29
N THR A 298 -6.30 14.11 20.25
CA THR A 298 -5.77 12.75 20.19
C THR A 298 -4.82 12.54 21.36
N LEU A 299 -5.09 11.48 22.13
CA LEU A 299 -4.19 10.97 23.16
C LEU A 299 -3.95 9.49 22.89
N SER A 300 -2.69 9.12 22.73
CA SER A 300 -2.25 7.74 22.84
C SER A 300 -1.31 7.59 24.03
N ILE A 301 -1.50 6.51 24.78
CA ILE A 301 -0.71 6.14 25.96
C ILE A 301 -0.01 4.82 25.65
N SER A 302 1.27 4.68 26.02
CA SER A 302 2.02 3.44 25.84
C SER A 302 2.81 3.03 27.08
N ARG A 303 3.09 1.73 27.21
CA ARG A 303 3.87 1.17 28.32
C ARG A 303 5.09 0.44 27.80
N PHE A 304 6.27 1.01 28.06
CA PHE A 304 7.52 0.52 27.46
C PHE A 304 8.19 -0.66 28.21
N ARG A 305 7.67 -1.09 29.37
CA ARG A 305 8.10 -2.33 30.07
C ARG A 305 6.97 -2.98 30.91
N PRO A 306 6.99 -4.33 31.05
CA PRO A 306 6.08 -5.08 31.91
C PRO A 306 6.48 -4.96 33.40
N TYR A 307 5.61 -5.49 34.28
CA TYR A 307 5.78 -5.60 35.74
C TYR A 307 5.58 -4.29 36.54
N SER A 308 4.34 -3.81 36.53
CA SER A 308 3.73 -3.14 37.70
C SER A 308 2.23 -3.44 37.60
N PRO A 309 1.71 -4.48 38.29
CA PRO A 309 0.37 -5.01 38.02
C PRO A 309 -0.77 -4.03 38.39
N ASP A 310 -0.50 -3.06 39.26
CA ASP A 310 -1.52 -2.22 39.89
C ASP A 310 -1.70 -0.84 39.23
N LEU A 311 -1.32 -0.68 37.96
CA LEU A 311 -1.46 0.60 37.28
C LEU A 311 -2.91 0.81 36.79
N ILE A 312 -3.59 1.76 37.45
CA ILE A 312 -4.98 2.15 37.16
C ILE A 312 -5.00 3.51 36.46
N ILE A 313 -5.86 3.65 35.44
CA ILE A 313 -6.20 4.95 34.84
C ILE A 313 -7.66 5.29 35.15
N ASP A 314 -7.86 6.43 35.80
CA ASP A 314 -9.17 7.05 35.96
C ASP A 314 -9.52 7.88 34.70
N LEU A 315 -10.48 7.39 33.92
CA LEU A 315 -10.92 8.01 32.68
C LEU A 315 -11.62 9.36 32.90
N SER A 316 -12.06 9.69 34.12
CA SER A 316 -12.59 11.01 34.47
C SER A 316 -11.52 12.11 34.53
N CYS A 317 -10.23 11.72 34.55
CA CYS A 317 -9.11 12.65 34.52
C CYS A 317 -8.66 13.01 33.09
N LEU A 318 -9.31 12.50 32.04
CA LEU A 318 -9.00 12.86 30.66
C LEU A 318 -9.54 14.24 30.25
N PRO A 319 -8.85 14.99 29.36
CA PRO A 319 -9.35 16.26 28.84
C PRO A 319 -10.72 16.15 28.14
N THR A 320 -11.65 17.05 28.48
CA THR A 320 -13.02 17.07 27.91
C THR A 320 -13.09 17.50 26.44
N SER A 321 -11.93 17.83 25.86
CA SER A 321 -11.69 18.18 24.47
C SER A 321 -11.43 16.96 23.57
N LEU A 322 -11.14 15.80 24.17
CA LEU A 322 -10.63 14.60 23.52
C LEU A 322 -11.68 13.93 22.62
N SER A 323 -11.23 13.47 21.45
CA SER A 323 -12.04 12.75 20.45
C SER A 323 -11.48 11.37 20.08
N ARG A 324 -10.20 11.14 20.34
CA ARG A 324 -9.48 9.89 20.06
C ARG A 324 -8.64 9.49 21.28
N LEU A 325 -8.85 8.27 21.76
CA LEU A 325 -8.10 7.67 22.86
C LEU A 325 -7.58 6.29 22.44
N GLU A 326 -6.29 6.05 22.62
CA GLU A 326 -5.63 4.79 22.28
C GLU A 326 -4.70 4.37 23.43
N ILE A 327 -4.91 3.20 24.04
CA ILE A 327 -4.11 2.75 25.19
C ILE A 327 -3.40 1.44 24.86
N PHE A 328 -2.14 1.57 24.46
CA PHE A 328 -1.26 0.47 24.06
C PHE A 328 -0.48 -0.08 25.27
N ALA A 329 -1.21 -0.46 26.32
CA ALA A 329 -0.63 -0.86 27.60
C ALA A 329 -1.57 -1.78 28.38
N ASP A 330 -1.00 -2.77 29.06
CA ASP A 330 -1.71 -3.61 30.04
C ASP A 330 -1.92 -2.78 31.32
N ILE A 331 -3.13 -2.26 31.49
CA ILE A 331 -3.56 -1.24 32.47
C ILE A 331 -5.02 -1.45 32.82
N THR A 332 -5.40 -1.26 34.09
CA THR A 332 -6.80 -1.29 34.50
C THR A 332 -7.47 0.07 34.27
N LEU A 333 -8.59 0.12 33.56
CA LEU A 333 -9.38 1.35 33.39
C LEU A 333 -10.54 1.39 34.37
N ILE A 334 -10.76 2.56 34.98
CA ILE A 334 -11.93 2.82 35.84
C ILE A 334 -12.67 4.09 35.42
N ASN A 335 -13.92 4.18 35.86
CA ASN A 335 -14.90 5.23 35.54
C ASN A 335 -15.31 5.29 34.07
N ALA A 336 -16.37 6.06 33.80
CA ALA A 336 -16.99 6.12 32.48
C ALA A 336 -16.12 6.84 31.44
N ILE A 337 -16.09 6.32 30.22
CA ILE A 337 -15.44 6.96 29.08
C ILE A 337 -16.16 8.29 28.76
N PRO A 338 -15.45 9.40 28.46
CA PRO A 338 -16.08 10.62 27.99
C PRO A 338 -16.86 10.42 26.67
N PRO A 339 -18.18 10.74 26.60
CA PRO A 339 -19.03 10.39 25.44
C PRO A 339 -18.72 11.16 24.15
N LYS A 340 -17.78 12.13 24.20
CA LYS A 340 -17.25 12.83 23.01
C LYS A 340 -16.21 12.01 22.24
N ILE A 341 -15.67 10.94 22.83
CA ILE A 341 -14.70 10.09 22.16
C ILE A 341 -15.39 9.34 21.02
N ARG A 342 -14.83 9.48 19.81
CA ARG A 342 -15.31 8.88 18.55
C ARG A 342 -14.43 7.72 18.09
N TYR A 343 -13.16 7.73 18.46
CA TYR A 343 -12.20 6.68 18.18
C TYR A 343 -11.63 6.15 19.50
N LEU A 344 -11.80 4.86 19.76
CA LEU A 344 -11.32 4.21 20.97
C LEU A 344 -10.57 2.92 20.63
N ASP A 345 -9.34 2.80 21.11
CA ASP A 345 -8.60 1.52 21.18
C ASP A 345 -8.16 1.27 22.63
N VAL A 346 -8.72 0.24 23.24
CA VAL A 346 -8.37 -0.22 24.60
C VAL A 346 -8.16 -1.75 24.65
N GLU A 347 -7.79 -2.36 23.53
CA GLU A 347 -7.60 -3.82 23.36
C GLU A 347 -6.73 -4.48 24.44
N LYS A 348 -5.70 -3.77 24.90
CA LYS A 348 -4.75 -4.28 25.91
C LYS A 348 -5.16 -4.04 27.34
N CYS A 349 -6.10 -3.13 27.58
CA CYS A 349 -6.52 -2.77 28.92
C CYS A 349 -7.33 -3.89 29.57
N ASP A 350 -7.46 -3.83 30.89
CA ASP A 350 -8.45 -4.58 31.66
C ASP A 350 -9.50 -3.60 32.21
N PHE A 351 -10.78 -3.94 32.10
CA PHE A 351 -11.87 -3.08 32.53
C PHE A 351 -13.16 -3.89 32.72
N ASP A 352 -14.05 -3.36 33.54
CA ASP A 352 -15.45 -3.79 33.56
C ASP A 352 -16.24 -2.99 32.51
N PHE A 353 -16.86 -3.70 31.56
CA PHE A 353 -17.50 -3.10 30.38
C PHE A 353 -18.64 -2.14 30.77
N ASP A 354 -19.49 -2.53 31.73
CA ASP A 354 -20.61 -1.72 32.18
C ASP A 354 -20.17 -0.48 33.00
N SER A 355 -19.08 -0.59 33.76
CA SER A 355 -18.48 0.54 34.47
C SER A 355 -17.93 1.61 33.53
N ILE A 356 -17.32 1.23 32.40
CA ILE A 356 -16.75 2.18 31.43
C ILE A 356 -17.79 2.71 30.42
N PHE A 357 -18.86 1.95 30.14
CA PHE A 357 -19.94 2.31 29.21
C PHE A 357 -21.32 2.39 29.89
N LYS A 358 -21.46 3.21 30.94
CA LYS A 358 -22.67 3.28 31.78
C LYS A 358 -23.98 3.54 31.01
N ASP A 359 -24.11 4.72 30.39
CA ASP A 359 -25.23 5.02 29.48
C ASP A 359 -24.75 4.85 28.04
N ARG A 360 -24.88 3.61 27.55
CA ARG A 360 -24.45 3.19 26.21
C ARG A 360 -25.03 4.06 25.10
N SER A 361 -26.22 4.65 25.30
CA SER A 361 -26.92 5.46 24.29
C SER A 361 -26.21 6.78 23.94
N LEU A 362 -25.36 7.27 24.84
CA LEU A 362 -24.57 8.50 24.65
C LEU A 362 -23.39 8.30 23.69
N TYR A 363 -22.93 7.06 23.52
CA TYR A 363 -21.71 6.75 22.77
C TYR A 363 -22.02 6.52 21.29
N GLN A 364 -21.23 7.19 20.45
CA GLN A 364 -21.28 7.01 18.99
C GLN A 364 -19.82 6.93 18.53
N PHE A 365 -19.37 5.75 18.17
CA PHE A 365 -18.01 5.46 17.74
C PHE A 365 -17.94 5.41 16.22
N ASP A 366 -17.10 6.27 15.66
CA ASP A 366 -16.63 6.11 14.28
C ASP A 366 -15.73 4.87 14.17
N TYR A 367 -15.00 4.54 15.24
CA TYR A 367 -14.18 3.34 15.36
C TYR A 367 -14.05 2.88 16.83
N LEU A 368 -14.17 1.58 17.06
CA LEU A 368 -14.03 0.94 18.37
C LEU A 368 -13.18 -0.32 18.24
N ARG A 369 -12.13 -0.44 19.08
CA ARG A 369 -11.25 -1.61 19.14
C ARG A 369 -11.12 -2.16 20.54
N LEU A 370 -11.42 -3.45 20.70
CA LEU A 370 -11.59 -4.13 21.99
C LEU A 370 -11.10 -5.59 21.93
N SER A 371 -10.86 -6.18 23.11
CA SER A 371 -10.69 -7.64 23.22
C SER A 371 -12.03 -8.33 23.56
N PRO A 372 -12.47 -9.34 22.78
CA PRO A 372 -13.75 -10.03 23.02
C PRO A 372 -13.91 -10.62 24.43
N ASN A 373 -12.80 -11.06 25.04
CA ASN A 373 -12.78 -11.79 26.31
C ASN A 373 -13.31 -10.96 27.50
N GLN A 374 -13.45 -9.63 27.34
CA GLN A 374 -13.93 -8.68 28.36
C GLN A 374 -15.34 -8.14 28.06
N ILE A 375 -16.00 -8.64 27.01
CA ILE A 375 -17.28 -8.10 26.51
C ILE A 375 -18.38 -9.15 26.68
N THR A 376 -19.51 -8.76 27.27
CA THR A 376 -20.72 -9.59 27.37
C THR A 376 -21.75 -9.26 26.28
N THR A 377 -21.85 -7.98 25.88
CA THR A 377 -22.76 -7.49 24.83
C THR A 377 -22.31 -6.11 24.35
N LEU A 378 -22.51 -5.80 23.06
CA LEU A 378 -22.28 -4.46 22.48
C LEU A 378 -23.58 -3.62 22.37
N ASP A 379 -24.72 -4.13 22.85
CA ASP A 379 -26.03 -3.51 22.68
C ASP A 379 -26.10 -2.10 23.27
N GLY A 380 -26.81 -1.22 22.57
CA GLY A 380 -26.97 0.19 22.95
C GLY A 380 -25.85 1.12 22.46
N LEU A 381 -24.68 0.60 22.09
CA LEU A 381 -23.60 1.38 21.48
C LEU A 381 -23.86 1.59 19.98
N LYS A 382 -23.64 2.82 19.48
CA LYS A 382 -23.64 3.10 18.04
C LYS A 382 -22.22 3.00 17.51
N ILE A 383 -21.90 1.94 16.77
CA ILE A 383 -20.55 1.65 16.28
C ILE A 383 -20.59 1.59 14.75
N LYS A 384 -19.71 2.33 14.07
CA LYS A 384 -19.58 2.29 12.60
C LYS A 384 -18.51 1.30 12.15
N GLU A 385 -17.34 1.34 12.77
CA GLU A 385 -16.22 0.43 12.51
C GLU A 385 -15.85 -0.28 13.81
N LEU A 386 -15.83 -1.62 13.80
CA LEU A 386 -15.50 -2.45 14.96
C LEU A 386 -14.28 -3.32 14.64
N GLU A 387 -13.27 -3.30 15.50
CA GLU A 387 -12.13 -4.21 15.45
C GLU A 387 -12.04 -5.05 16.72
N LEU A 388 -12.08 -6.36 16.55
CA LEU A 388 -11.93 -7.35 17.62
C LEU A 388 -10.58 -8.04 17.50
N ILE A 389 -9.85 -8.17 18.61
CA ILE A 389 -8.56 -8.87 18.66
C ILE A 389 -8.59 -9.88 19.82
N MET A 390 -8.32 -11.15 19.50
CA MET A 390 -8.21 -12.21 20.50
C MET A 390 -6.81 -12.25 21.10
N LYS A 391 -6.72 -12.25 22.44
CA LYS A 391 -5.47 -12.57 23.16
C LYS A 391 -5.16 -14.06 22.93
N THR A 392 -3.96 -14.39 22.46
CA THR A 392 -3.55 -15.75 22.05
C THR A 392 -3.36 -16.75 23.21
N SER A 393 -3.78 -16.38 24.43
CA SER A 393 -3.57 -17.14 25.65
C SER A 393 -4.66 -18.20 25.89
N GLY A 394 -4.60 -19.30 25.15
CA GLY A 394 -4.78 -20.66 25.69
C GLY A 394 -6.15 -21.13 26.18
N SER A 395 -7.23 -20.34 26.10
CA SER A 395 -8.60 -20.83 26.34
C SER A 395 -9.56 -20.43 25.23
N ASP A 396 -10.13 -21.43 24.55
CA ASP A 396 -11.32 -21.28 23.71
C ASP A 396 -12.51 -20.92 24.61
N THR A 397 -12.67 -19.63 24.91
CA THR A 397 -13.93 -19.13 25.47
C THR A 397 -14.96 -19.07 24.35
N ASN A 398 -15.85 -20.07 24.30
CA ASN A 398 -17.02 -20.16 23.40
C ASN A 398 -18.08 -19.06 23.66
N ASN A 399 -17.66 -17.85 24.00
CA ASN A 399 -18.53 -16.70 24.19
C ASN A 399 -18.89 -16.13 22.82
N ARG A 400 -20.02 -16.61 22.28
CA ARG A 400 -20.67 -16.02 21.11
C ARG A 400 -20.98 -14.55 21.39
N LEU A 401 -20.25 -13.65 20.73
CA LEU A 401 -20.49 -12.21 20.78
C LEU A 401 -21.35 -11.81 19.60
N ASP A 402 -22.62 -11.49 19.84
CA ASP A 402 -23.52 -11.02 18.78
C ASP A 402 -23.11 -9.61 18.32
N ILE A 403 -23.01 -9.43 16.99
CA ILE A 403 -22.56 -8.18 16.36
C ILE A 403 -23.79 -7.30 16.06
N PRO A 404 -23.90 -6.09 16.63
CA PRO A 404 -25.11 -5.28 16.49
C PRO A 404 -25.26 -4.67 15.09
N PHE A 405 -26.52 -4.49 14.68
CA PHE A 405 -26.85 -3.81 13.42
C PHE A 405 -26.41 -2.33 13.44
N GLY A 406 -25.78 -1.89 12.36
CA GLY A 406 -25.28 -0.52 12.18
C GLY A 406 -23.78 -0.46 11.90
N ILE A 407 -23.03 -1.50 12.29
CA ILE A 407 -21.61 -1.66 11.93
C ILE A 407 -21.50 -1.83 10.41
N GLU A 408 -20.70 -0.98 9.78
CA GLU A 408 -20.41 -1.00 8.33
C GLU A 408 -19.11 -1.73 8.00
N THR A 409 -18.10 -1.60 8.87
CA THR A 409 -16.81 -2.30 8.78
C THR A 409 -16.59 -3.15 10.02
N LEU A 410 -16.37 -4.45 9.84
CA LEU A 410 -16.00 -5.38 10.90
C LEU A 410 -14.59 -5.91 10.64
N SER A 411 -13.73 -5.91 11.65
CA SER A 411 -12.39 -6.48 11.62
C SER A 411 -12.25 -7.55 12.71
N VAL A 412 -11.88 -8.77 12.31
CA VAL A 412 -11.82 -9.96 13.19
C VAL A 412 -10.58 -10.81 12.89
N PRO A 413 -10.05 -11.58 13.85
CA PRO A 413 -9.05 -12.59 13.58
C PRO A 413 -9.67 -13.78 12.85
N PHE A 414 -8.89 -14.48 12.04
CA PHE A 414 -9.31 -15.73 11.41
C PHE A 414 -9.07 -16.91 12.36
N THR A 415 -10.03 -17.16 13.25
CA THR A 415 -10.14 -18.43 13.96
C THR A 415 -11.28 -19.26 13.35
N SER A 416 -11.05 -20.55 13.18
CA SER A 416 -11.99 -21.46 12.52
C SER A 416 -13.29 -21.67 13.30
N THR A 417 -13.26 -21.43 14.61
CA THR A 417 -14.41 -21.45 15.53
C THR A 417 -15.25 -20.18 15.38
N PHE A 418 -14.64 -19.00 15.53
CA PHE A 418 -15.37 -17.72 15.57
C PHE A 418 -16.12 -17.40 14.27
N LEU A 419 -15.54 -17.71 13.11
CA LEU A 419 -16.16 -17.45 11.81
C LEU A 419 -17.25 -18.46 11.40
N HIS A 420 -17.33 -19.62 12.06
CA HIS A 420 -18.34 -20.65 11.74
C HIS A 420 -19.68 -20.41 12.45
N GLU A 421 -19.68 -19.67 13.56
CA GLU A 421 -20.87 -19.45 14.41
C GLU A 421 -21.34 -17.99 14.48
N MET A 422 -20.64 -17.07 13.81
CA MET A 422 -20.98 -15.64 13.81
C MET A 422 -21.98 -15.28 12.71
N ASP A 423 -23.21 -14.96 13.11
CA ASP A 423 -24.23 -14.37 12.25
C ASP A 423 -23.86 -12.89 11.92
N LEU A 424 -23.38 -12.64 10.70
CA LEU A 424 -23.02 -11.29 10.25
C LEU A 424 -24.28 -10.44 9.97
N PRO A 425 -24.46 -9.28 10.63
CA PRO A 425 -25.60 -8.40 10.35
C PRO A 425 -25.47 -7.77 8.96
N SER A 426 -26.60 -7.60 8.28
CA SER A 426 -26.68 -7.09 6.90
C SER A 426 -26.19 -5.65 6.70
N SER A 427 -25.87 -4.93 7.78
CA SER A 427 -25.19 -3.63 7.72
C SER A 427 -23.70 -3.72 7.35
N VAL A 428 -23.05 -4.87 7.59
CA VAL A 428 -21.61 -5.08 7.34
C VAL A 428 -21.36 -5.13 5.83
N LYS A 429 -20.74 -4.07 5.31
CA LYS A 429 -20.36 -3.92 3.90
C LYS A 429 -18.91 -4.30 3.67
N LYS A 430 -18.07 -4.11 4.68
CA LYS A 430 -16.64 -4.38 4.66
C LYS A 430 -16.26 -5.35 5.77
N LEU A 431 -15.65 -6.46 5.40
CA LEU A 431 -15.08 -7.43 6.34
C LEU A 431 -13.55 -7.39 6.22
N ILE A 432 -12.86 -7.24 7.33
CA ILE A 432 -11.41 -7.30 7.46
C ILE A 432 -11.09 -8.54 8.28
N ILE A 433 -10.16 -9.35 7.79
CA ILE A 433 -9.80 -10.63 8.39
C ILE A 433 -8.29 -10.66 8.57
N SER A 434 -7.84 -10.76 9.82
CA SER A 434 -6.41 -10.97 10.13
C SER A 434 -6.13 -12.47 10.25
N THR A 435 -5.42 -13.03 9.28
CA THR A 435 -5.05 -14.46 9.26
C THR A 435 -3.64 -14.67 9.80
N GLU A 436 -3.50 -15.64 10.70
CA GLU A 436 -2.26 -16.41 10.78
C GLU A 436 -2.28 -17.44 9.63
N ILE A 437 -1.16 -17.59 8.92
CA ILE A 437 -1.08 -18.38 7.67
C ILE A 437 -1.28 -19.90 7.93
N TYR A 438 -1.34 -20.33 9.19
CA TYR A 438 -1.39 -21.73 9.62
C TYR A 438 -2.80 -22.29 9.83
N CYS A 439 -3.83 -21.45 9.93
CA CYS A 439 -5.17 -21.88 10.37
C CYS A 439 -6.06 -22.43 9.22
N ILE A 440 -5.54 -23.34 8.39
CA ILE A 440 -6.33 -24.02 7.33
C ILE A 440 -5.83 -25.46 7.09
N ASP A 441 -6.27 -26.40 7.94
CA ASP A 441 -5.88 -27.81 7.81
C ASP A 441 -6.61 -28.60 6.70
N THR A 442 -7.49 -27.96 5.90
CA THR A 442 -8.20 -28.64 4.80
C THR A 442 -8.33 -27.76 3.53
N PRO A 443 -7.55 -28.01 2.46
CA PRO A 443 -7.72 -27.33 1.17
C PRO A 443 -9.03 -27.68 0.44
N GLU A 444 -9.81 -28.64 0.98
CA GLU A 444 -11.07 -29.13 0.42
C GLU A 444 -12.31 -28.39 0.94
N LYS A 445 -12.18 -27.60 2.02
CA LYS A 445 -13.29 -26.80 2.55
C LYS A 445 -13.34 -25.42 1.88
N GLN A 446 -14.47 -25.14 1.23
CA GLN A 446 -14.79 -23.81 0.72
C GLN A 446 -15.44 -22.99 1.83
N TYR A 447 -14.85 -21.86 2.20
CA TYR A 447 -15.39 -20.95 3.20
C TYR A 447 -16.23 -19.87 2.52
N ASP A 448 -17.56 -19.92 2.73
CA ASP A 448 -18.42 -18.79 2.39
C ASP A 448 -18.37 -17.74 3.50
N LEU A 449 -17.29 -16.95 3.49
CA LEU A 449 -17.10 -15.81 4.39
C LEU A 449 -18.09 -14.67 4.11
N THR A 450 -18.99 -14.79 3.13
CA THR A 450 -20.08 -13.83 2.94
C THR A 450 -21.29 -14.17 3.80
N GLY A 451 -21.47 -15.43 4.23
CA GLY A 451 -22.62 -15.88 5.00
C GLY A 451 -23.97 -15.65 4.30
N GLY A 452 -23.98 -15.49 2.97
CA GLY A 452 -25.15 -15.01 2.21
C GLY A 452 -25.47 -13.51 2.37
N GLY A 453 -24.68 -12.76 3.17
CA GLY A 453 -24.81 -11.33 3.39
C GLY A 453 -24.19 -10.46 2.29
N PRO A 454 -24.50 -9.15 2.25
CA PRO A 454 -24.15 -8.25 1.16
C PRO A 454 -22.71 -7.69 1.27
N ILE A 455 -21.71 -8.53 1.57
CA ILE A 455 -20.31 -8.09 1.68
C ILE A 455 -19.82 -7.54 0.33
N GLN A 456 -19.44 -6.27 0.33
CA GLN A 456 -19.00 -5.53 -0.86
C GLN A 456 -17.47 -5.47 -0.97
N GLU A 457 -16.78 -5.42 0.18
CA GLU A 457 -15.33 -5.40 0.29
C GLU A 457 -14.84 -6.43 1.32
N LEU A 458 -13.94 -7.33 0.92
CA LEU A 458 -13.18 -8.20 1.81
C LEU A 458 -11.72 -7.76 1.83
N VAL A 459 -11.14 -7.60 3.02
CA VAL A 459 -9.70 -7.38 3.21
C VAL A 459 -9.11 -8.55 3.98
N ILE A 460 -8.11 -9.21 3.44
CA ILE A 460 -7.39 -10.31 4.09
C ILE A 460 -5.98 -9.82 4.42
N ILE A 461 -5.63 -9.81 5.70
CA ILE A 461 -4.33 -9.36 6.22
C ILE A 461 -3.54 -10.61 6.64
N CYS A 462 -2.46 -10.93 5.93
CA CYS A 462 -1.66 -12.13 6.19
C CYS A 462 -0.36 -11.80 6.94
N ASN A 463 -0.18 -12.32 8.16
CA ASN A 463 1.00 -12.06 9.01
C ASN A 463 1.95 -13.28 9.07
N GLU A 464 3.26 -13.09 8.85
CA GLU A 464 4.28 -14.18 8.71
C GLU A 464 4.97 -14.64 10.03
N LEU A 465 4.25 -14.80 11.15
CA LEU A 465 4.85 -15.46 12.31
C LEU A 465 4.95 -16.99 12.05
N LEU A 466 6.16 -17.50 11.74
CA LEU A 466 6.62 -18.92 11.64
C LEU A 466 7.18 -19.40 10.27
N TYR A 467 7.80 -18.55 9.45
CA TYR A 467 8.45 -18.97 8.18
C TYR A 467 9.68 -19.92 8.29
N SER A 468 9.95 -20.50 9.47
CA SER A 468 11.02 -21.47 9.70
C SER A 468 10.70 -22.92 9.27
N ARG A 469 9.50 -23.21 8.76
CA ARG A 469 9.04 -24.60 8.49
C ARG A 469 8.60 -24.94 7.06
N GLY A 470 8.88 -24.07 6.07
CA GLY A 470 8.71 -24.43 4.64
C GLY A 470 7.27 -24.74 4.20
N ILE A 471 6.28 -24.22 4.92
CA ILE A 471 4.86 -24.49 4.69
C ILE A 471 4.35 -23.72 3.47
N SER A 472 3.54 -24.39 2.64
CA SER A 472 2.82 -23.75 1.55
C SER A 472 1.82 -22.74 2.13
N ALA A 473 1.93 -21.47 1.76
CA ALA A 473 0.93 -20.47 2.13
C ALA A 473 -0.40 -20.81 1.45
N GLN A 474 -1.28 -21.49 2.18
CA GLN A 474 -2.65 -21.76 1.75
C GLN A 474 -3.46 -20.52 2.10
N ILE A 475 -4.01 -19.87 1.08
CA ILE A 475 -5.10 -18.90 1.26
C ILE A 475 -6.39 -19.73 1.30
N PRO A 476 -7.40 -19.40 2.13
CA PRO A 476 -8.60 -20.24 2.17
C PRO A 476 -9.31 -20.21 0.81
N SER A 477 -9.99 -21.30 0.47
CA SER A 477 -10.86 -21.34 -0.70
C SER A 477 -12.10 -20.51 -0.40
N ILE A 478 -12.00 -19.19 -0.60
CA ILE A 478 -13.03 -18.21 -0.25
C ILE A 478 -13.93 -17.94 -1.46
N ILE A 479 -15.23 -17.76 -1.23
CA ILE A 479 -16.11 -17.09 -2.19
C ILE A 479 -15.77 -15.60 -2.19
N PHE A 480 -14.93 -15.18 -3.14
CA PHE A 480 -14.45 -13.79 -3.22
C PHE A 480 -15.59 -12.80 -3.52
N PRO A 481 -15.92 -11.85 -2.62
CA PRO A 481 -16.91 -10.81 -2.90
C PRO A 481 -16.42 -9.83 -3.98
N PRO A 482 -17.32 -8.94 -4.50
CA PRO A 482 -17.05 -8.13 -5.70
C PRO A 482 -15.74 -7.35 -5.65
N ASN A 483 -15.37 -6.84 -4.48
CA ASN A 483 -14.06 -6.27 -4.21
C ASN A 483 -13.37 -7.12 -3.15
N THR A 484 -12.20 -7.69 -3.46
CA THR A 484 -11.30 -8.25 -2.43
C THR A 484 -9.93 -7.60 -2.51
N LEU A 485 -9.28 -7.46 -1.37
CA LEU A 485 -7.92 -6.96 -1.21
C LEU A 485 -7.16 -7.92 -0.29
N ILE A 486 -6.01 -8.41 -0.72
CA ILE A 486 -5.10 -9.19 0.11
C ILE A 486 -3.89 -8.29 0.42
N GLU A 487 -3.63 -8.07 1.70
CA GLU A 487 -2.50 -7.28 2.19
C GLU A 487 -1.44 -8.19 2.80
N LEU A 488 -0.25 -8.15 2.21
CA LEU A 488 0.91 -8.92 2.64
C LEU A 488 1.81 -8.01 3.48
N THR A 489 1.47 -7.84 4.76
CA THR A 489 2.08 -6.88 5.70
C THR A 489 3.60 -7.06 5.79
N GLU A 490 4.04 -8.28 6.11
CA GLU A 490 5.46 -8.64 6.24
C GLU A 490 6.23 -8.64 4.92
N LEU A 491 5.54 -8.67 3.78
CA LEU A 491 6.12 -8.59 2.44
C LEU A 491 6.07 -7.14 1.92
N ARG A 492 6.61 -6.21 2.72
CA ARG A 492 6.67 -4.75 2.45
C ARG A 492 5.32 -4.01 2.40
N ASN A 493 4.23 -4.61 2.89
CA ASN A 493 2.84 -4.16 2.71
C ASN A 493 2.43 -4.14 1.22
N GLU A 494 2.87 -5.13 0.46
CA GLU A 494 2.44 -5.32 -0.93
C GLU A 494 0.98 -5.80 -0.97
N LYS A 495 0.28 -5.43 -2.04
CA LYS A 495 -1.18 -5.58 -2.14
C LYS A 495 -1.57 -6.31 -3.42
N ILE A 496 -2.47 -7.28 -3.27
CA ILE A 496 -3.12 -7.99 -4.38
C ILE A 496 -4.59 -7.59 -4.37
N TRP A 497 -5.01 -6.86 -5.39
CA TRP A 497 -6.40 -6.50 -5.58
C TRP A 497 -7.09 -7.52 -6.48
N ILE A 498 -8.32 -7.87 -6.10
CA ILE A 498 -9.20 -8.76 -6.85
C ILE A 498 -10.52 -8.00 -7.06
N ARG A 499 -11.02 -8.00 -8.29
CA ARG A 499 -12.30 -7.38 -8.67
C ARG A 499 -13.12 -8.34 -9.51
N MET A 500 -14.34 -8.63 -9.09
CA MET A 500 -15.29 -9.40 -9.89
C MET A 500 -15.74 -8.55 -11.08
N ILE A 501 -15.56 -9.06 -12.30
CA ILE A 501 -16.04 -8.42 -13.54
C ILE A 501 -17.45 -8.93 -13.84
N ASP A 502 -17.64 -10.24 -13.70
CA ASP A 502 -18.92 -10.95 -13.73
C ASP A 502 -18.85 -12.23 -12.88
N ASN A 503 -19.93 -13.01 -12.89
CA ASN A 503 -20.11 -14.24 -12.10
C ASN A 503 -19.11 -15.38 -12.44
N GLN A 504 -18.23 -15.20 -13.42
CA GLN A 504 -17.22 -16.18 -13.85
C GLN A 504 -15.80 -15.62 -13.87
N TYR A 505 -15.60 -14.30 -14.05
CA TYR A 505 -14.28 -13.69 -14.25
C TYR A 505 -13.93 -12.61 -13.22
N TYR A 506 -12.68 -12.64 -12.78
CA TYR A 506 -12.09 -11.68 -11.87
C TYR A 506 -10.85 -11.01 -12.51
N LEU A 507 -10.71 -9.70 -12.34
CA LEU A 507 -9.44 -9.00 -12.55
C LEU A 507 -8.58 -9.13 -11.30
N VAL A 508 -7.40 -9.71 -11.42
CA VAL A 508 -6.37 -9.70 -10.39
C VAL A 508 -5.31 -8.67 -10.76
N TYR A 509 -4.85 -7.86 -9.80
CA TYR A 509 -3.84 -6.81 -10.00
C TYR A 509 -2.87 -6.75 -8.81
N CYS A 510 -1.57 -6.66 -9.09
CA CYS A 510 -0.48 -6.38 -8.15
C CYS A 510 0.29 -5.14 -8.63
N GLN A 511 0.94 -4.39 -7.73
CA GLN A 511 1.61 -3.13 -8.09
C GLN A 511 3.14 -3.20 -8.22
N SER A 512 3.83 -4.12 -7.55
CA SER A 512 5.31 -4.15 -7.48
C SER A 512 5.89 -5.58 -7.31
N PRO A 513 5.96 -6.40 -8.39
CA PRO A 513 5.84 -6.02 -9.80
C PRO A 513 4.39 -5.81 -10.25
N ILE A 514 4.21 -5.07 -11.35
CA ILE A 514 2.92 -4.98 -12.03
C ILE A 514 2.61 -6.35 -12.64
N ILE A 515 1.69 -7.07 -12.00
CA ILE A 515 1.07 -8.31 -12.50
C ILE A 515 -0.41 -8.01 -12.62
N ALA A 516 -1.02 -8.32 -13.77
CA ALA A 516 -2.44 -8.11 -13.97
C ALA A 516 -3.00 -9.07 -15.02
N ALA A 517 -4.11 -9.75 -14.72
CA ALA A 517 -4.82 -10.61 -15.67
C ALA A 517 -6.30 -10.75 -15.33
N ILE A 518 -7.09 -11.12 -16.34
CA ILE A 518 -8.47 -11.58 -16.15
C ILE A 518 -8.45 -13.10 -16.01
N VAL A 519 -8.96 -13.59 -14.89
CA VAL A 519 -8.84 -14.98 -14.46
C VAL A 519 -10.23 -15.57 -14.26
N HIS A 520 -10.49 -16.73 -14.85
CA HIS A 520 -11.72 -17.48 -14.58
C HIS A 520 -11.74 -17.97 -13.12
N LYS A 521 -12.91 -17.98 -12.47
CA LYS A 521 -13.06 -18.29 -11.04
C LYS A 521 -12.41 -19.61 -10.62
N SER A 522 -12.43 -20.63 -11.48
CA SER A 522 -11.79 -21.94 -11.19
C SER A 522 -10.24 -21.91 -11.24
N GLN A 523 -9.64 -20.83 -11.73
CA GLN A 523 -8.18 -20.62 -11.75
C GLN A 523 -7.73 -19.49 -10.81
N LEU A 524 -8.67 -18.74 -10.20
CA LEU A 524 -8.38 -17.57 -9.37
C LEU A 524 -7.40 -17.89 -8.25
N TYR A 525 -7.66 -18.96 -7.47
CA TYR A 525 -6.77 -19.41 -6.40
C TYR A 525 -5.34 -19.66 -6.88
N LYS A 526 -5.17 -20.45 -7.96
CA LYS A 526 -3.88 -20.77 -8.57
C LYS A 526 -3.13 -19.51 -9.04
N TYR A 527 -3.85 -18.52 -9.56
CA TYR A 527 -3.27 -17.25 -10.01
C TYR A 527 -2.87 -16.34 -8.83
N ILE A 528 -3.63 -16.32 -7.73
CA ILE A 528 -3.24 -15.61 -6.49
C ILE A 528 -1.95 -16.21 -5.93
N VAL A 529 -1.86 -17.54 -5.82
CA VAL A 529 -0.62 -18.23 -5.39
C VAL A 529 0.56 -17.88 -6.32
N TYR A 530 0.34 -17.82 -7.63
CA TYR A 530 1.36 -17.34 -8.59
C TYR A 530 1.80 -15.89 -8.32
N CYS A 531 0.85 -14.99 -8.02
CA CYS A 531 1.16 -13.59 -7.69
C CYS A 531 1.98 -13.43 -6.41
N ILE A 532 1.85 -14.36 -5.44
CA ILE A 532 2.56 -14.29 -4.16
C ILE A 532 4.01 -14.79 -4.27
N LYS A 533 4.30 -15.77 -5.14
CA LYS A 533 5.64 -16.37 -5.31
C LYS A 533 6.81 -15.35 -5.39
N PRO A 534 6.74 -14.27 -6.21
CA PRO A 534 7.85 -13.30 -6.32
C PRO A 534 8.22 -12.60 -5.00
N TYR A 535 7.31 -12.55 -4.03
CA TYR A 535 7.54 -11.89 -2.74
C TYR A 535 8.22 -12.84 -1.75
N ILE A 536 7.81 -14.12 -1.69
CA ILE A 536 8.40 -15.16 -0.82
C ILE A 536 9.91 -15.30 -1.08
N PHE A 537 10.33 -15.42 -2.36
CA PHE A 537 11.74 -15.62 -2.72
C PHE A 537 12.63 -14.38 -2.55
N ARG A 538 12.07 -13.20 -2.22
CA ARG A 538 12.84 -11.95 -2.00
C ARG A 538 13.42 -11.81 -0.59
N LYS A 539 12.99 -12.62 0.40
CA LYS A 539 13.56 -12.60 1.76
C LYS A 539 14.83 -13.43 1.91
N THR A 540 15.01 -14.48 1.10
CA THR A 540 16.12 -15.46 1.26
C THR A 540 17.44 -15.04 0.62
N ASN A 541 17.48 -14.01 -0.22
CA ASN A 541 18.71 -13.51 -0.85
C ASN A 541 18.83 -11.99 -0.72
N GLN A 542 19.53 -11.54 0.32
CA GLN A 542 20.00 -10.15 0.42
C GLN A 542 21.27 -9.88 -0.43
N THR A 543 21.77 -10.89 -1.14
CA THR A 543 22.84 -10.77 -2.14
C THR A 543 22.36 -11.37 -3.47
N SER A 544 22.45 -10.56 -4.54
CA SER A 544 22.29 -10.92 -5.96
C SER A 544 21.17 -11.92 -6.33
N PHE A 545 19.99 -11.43 -6.72
CA PHE A 545 19.09 -12.18 -7.61
C PHE A 545 18.61 -11.34 -8.80
N PHE A 546 19.52 -11.16 -9.77
CA PHE A 546 19.09 -11.11 -11.17
C PHE A 546 18.54 -12.49 -11.53
N VAL A 547 17.22 -12.65 -11.55
CA VAL A 547 16.58 -13.93 -11.88
C VAL A 547 16.80 -14.25 -13.37
N LYS A 548 17.89 -14.97 -13.67
CA LYS A 548 17.93 -15.92 -14.78
C LYS A 548 16.99 -17.08 -14.44
N CYS A 549 15.71 -16.96 -14.80
CA CYS A 549 14.87 -18.13 -15.04
C CYS A 549 14.88 -18.42 -16.54
N LEU A 550 15.42 -19.58 -16.90
CA LEU A 550 15.37 -20.11 -18.25
C LEU A 550 13.94 -20.56 -18.60
N PHE A 551 13.59 -20.38 -19.87
CA PHE A 551 12.72 -21.22 -20.71
C PHE A 551 11.47 -21.86 -20.07
N LEU A 552 10.30 -21.37 -20.52
CA LEU A 552 9.32 -22.30 -21.08
C LEU A 552 9.61 -22.37 -22.58
N ASP A 553 9.82 -23.57 -23.10
CA ASP A 553 10.09 -23.81 -24.51
C ASP A 553 8.85 -23.53 -25.38
N THR A 554 9.00 -22.61 -26.32
CA THR A 554 8.33 -22.68 -27.64
C THR A 554 9.35 -22.34 -28.70
N SER A 555 10.15 -23.34 -29.07
CA SER A 555 11.12 -23.24 -30.15
C SER A 555 10.42 -23.18 -31.52
N PHE A 556 10.49 -22.03 -32.17
CA PHE A 556 10.73 -21.91 -33.62
C PHE A 556 11.22 -20.48 -33.89
N GLY A 557 12.47 -20.35 -34.33
CA GLY A 557 13.13 -19.04 -34.39
C GLY A 557 13.07 -18.38 -35.76
N ASN A 558 13.38 -17.08 -35.80
CA ASN A 558 14.52 -16.65 -36.60
C ASN A 558 15.09 -15.29 -36.15
N LYS A 559 16.34 -15.06 -36.56
CA LYS A 559 17.19 -13.88 -36.27
C LYS A 559 16.47 -12.55 -36.57
N TYR A 560 16.74 -11.49 -35.79
CA TYR A 560 17.25 -10.21 -36.31
C TYR A 560 17.98 -9.40 -35.24
N LYS A 561 18.92 -8.55 -35.67
CA LYS A 561 19.80 -7.71 -34.83
C LYS A 561 19.01 -6.66 -34.05
N MET A 562 19.41 -6.40 -32.80
CA MET A 562 19.20 -5.08 -32.21
C MET A 562 20.05 -4.05 -32.98
N THR A 563 19.42 -2.97 -33.43
CA THR A 563 20.13 -1.77 -33.87
C THR A 563 19.49 -0.57 -33.18
N LEU A 564 20.32 0.25 -32.55
CA LEU A 564 19.92 1.48 -31.88
C LEU A 564 19.38 2.48 -32.91
N ILE A 565 18.10 2.83 -32.85
CA ILE A 565 17.57 3.95 -33.64
C ILE A 565 17.57 5.20 -32.77
N LYS A 566 18.63 6.01 -32.92
CA LYS A 566 18.55 7.45 -32.67
C LYS A 566 17.63 8.04 -33.73
N SER A 567 16.59 8.75 -33.31
CA SER A 567 15.80 9.59 -34.20
C SER A 567 16.62 10.81 -34.63
N ILE A 568 17.03 10.85 -35.90
CA ILE A 568 17.43 12.07 -36.59
C ILE A 568 16.35 12.36 -37.64
N SER A 569 15.82 13.58 -37.59
CA SER A 569 14.88 14.13 -38.57
C SER A 569 15.56 14.41 -39.90
N MET A 570 14.90 14.13 -41.02
CA MET A 570 15.03 14.95 -42.22
C MET A 570 13.75 14.88 -43.06
N ILE A 571 13.31 16.04 -43.55
CA ILE A 571 12.18 16.23 -44.46
C ILE A 571 12.74 16.69 -45.80
N GLY A 572 12.21 16.13 -46.89
CA GLY A 572 11.95 16.88 -48.13
C GLY A 572 12.93 16.74 -49.29
N GLY A 573 12.37 16.56 -50.49
CA GLY A 573 12.99 16.90 -51.77
C GLY A 573 13.06 15.76 -52.79
N ASN A 574 12.17 15.81 -53.80
CA ASN A 574 12.42 15.73 -55.26
C ASN A 574 13.58 14.83 -55.80
N SER A 575 13.49 14.13 -56.94
CA SER A 575 12.48 14.04 -58.03
C SER A 575 13.02 13.09 -59.14
N LEU A 576 12.16 12.64 -60.08
CA LEU A 576 12.52 12.00 -61.39
C LEU A 576 13.17 10.58 -61.26
N GLU A 577 13.07 9.63 -62.21
CA GLU A 577 12.40 9.56 -63.53
C GLU A 577 12.24 8.09 -64.00
N SER A 578 11.16 7.77 -64.75
CA SER A 578 11.07 6.62 -65.70
C SER A 578 11.23 5.17 -65.14
N VAL A 579 10.80 4.06 -65.77
CA VAL A 579 10.27 3.76 -67.12
C VAL A 579 9.02 2.87 -67.01
N SER A 580 8.08 3.04 -67.94
CA SER A 580 6.82 2.28 -68.09
C SER A 580 6.89 1.16 -69.15
N ASN A 581 6.09 0.09 -68.96
CA ASN A 581 5.50 -0.76 -70.02
C ASN A 581 4.31 -1.53 -69.39
N SER A 582 3.04 -1.23 -69.72
CA SER A 582 2.24 -1.72 -70.88
C SER A 582 1.70 -3.15 -70.65
N LEU A 583 0.44 -3.54 -70.85
CA LEU A 583 -0.78 -3.00 -71.51
C LEU A 583 -2.02 -3.36 -70.60
N ILE A 584 -3.23 -2.77 -70.61
CA ILE A 584 -4.18 -2.38 -71.69
C ILE A 584 -4.67 -3.63 -72.47
N ASN A 585 -5.95 -4.02 -72.58
CA ASN A 585 -7.26 -3.55 -72.07
C ASN A 585 -8.17 -4.82 -71.90
N ALA A 586 -9.45 -4.84 -71.53
CA ALA A 586 -10.53 -3.86 -71.34
C ALA A 586 -11.55 -4.37 -70.27
N SER A 587 -12.69 -3.68 -70.08
CA SER A 587 -13.90 -4.22 -69.46
C SER A 587 -15.17 -3.75 -70.20
N ASN A 588 -16.11 -4.65 -70.47
CA ASN A 588 -17.39 -4.36 -71.11
C ASN A 588 -18.39 -5.51 -70.87
N GLY A 589 -19.68 -5.21 -70.79
CA GLY A 589 -20.75 -6.21 -70.93
C GLY A 589 -21.40 -6.70 -69.63
N GLN A 590 -22.68 -6.37 -69.46
CA GLN A 590 -23.58 -6.95 -68.47
C GLN A 590 -24.05 -8.34 -68.92
N SER A 591 -24.36 -9.24 -67.98
CA SER A 591 -25.68 -9.91 -67.93
C SER A 591 -25.86 -10.73 -66.64
N SER A 592 -27.11 -10.80 -66.20
CA SER A 592 -27.61 -11.52 -65.02
C SER A 592 -28.04 -12.96 -65.35
N SER A 593 -27.90 -13.87 -64.38
CA SER A 593 -28.83 -15.00 -64.23
C SER A 593 -28.84 -15.53 -62.79
N ASP A 594 -30.04 -15.77 -62.31
CA ASP A 594 -30.52 -16.29 -61.02
C ASP A 594 -29.73 -17.51 -60.43
N SER A 595 -29.84 -17.89 -59.15
CA SER A 595 -31.11 -18.09 -58.44
C SER A 595 -31.02 -18.33 -56.92
N ASN A 596 -32.12 -17.97 -56.24
CA ASN A 596 -32.76 -18.62 -55.08
C ASN A 596 -31.93 -19.09 -53.87
N ASN A 597 -32.32 -18.59 -52.70
CA ASN A 597 -32.86 -19.45 -51.64
C ASN A 597 -33.76 -18.66 -50.67
N GLN A 598 -35.06 -18.97 -50.69
CA GLN A 598 -35.91 -18.83 -49.50
C GLN A 598 -35.72 -20.10 -48.67
N GLU A 599 -35.70 -20.00 -47.33
CA GLU A 599 -36.54 -20.86 -46.50
C GLU A 599 -36.71 -20.32 -45.07
N GLN A 600 -37.68 -20.90 -44.36
CA GLN A 600 -38.41 -20.26 -43.27
C GLN A 600 -37.87 -20.57 -41.86
N CYS A 601 -38.37 -19.82 -40.89
CA CYS A 601 -38.06 -19.98 -39.48
C CYS A 601 -38.66 -21.27 -38.88
N PHE A 602 -37.88 -21.98 -38.07
CA PHE A 602 -38.39 -22.66 -36.86
C PHE A 602 -37.52 -22.27 -35.68
N GLY A 603 -38.14 -21.84 -34.58
CA GLY A 603 -37.44 -21.45 -33.36
C GLY A 603 -37.78 -22.38 -32.20
N PHE A 604 -36.84 -22.53 -31.27
CA PHE A 604 -37.16 -22.73 -29.86
C PHE A 604 -36.08 -22.06 -29.00
N GLY A 605 -36.51 -21.34 -27.96
CA GLY A 605 -35.67 -20.36 -27.28
C GLY A 605 -34.79 -20.93 -26.17
N ARG A 606 -33.64 -20.30 -25.94
CA ARG A 606 -32.99 -20.15 -24.62
C ARG A 606 -32.27 -18.82 -24.57
N ARG A 607 -32.51 -18.02 -23.51
CA ARG A 607 -31.91 -16.69 -23.32
C ARG A 607 -30.38 -16.80 -23.26
N ARG A 608 -29.66 -16.24 -24.24
CA ARG A 608 -28.21 -16.04 -24.16
C ARG A 608 -27.91 -14.67 -23.57
N THR A 609 -27.40 -14.63 -22.34
CA THR A 609 -26.64 -13.47 -21.85
C THR A 609 -25.37 -13.34 -22.68
N THR A 610 -25.23 -12.24 -23.42
CA THR A 610 -24.07 -11.99 -24.28
C THR A 610 -22.94 -11.36 -23.46
N ASN A 611 -21.86 -12.11 -23.25
CA ASN A 611 -20.64 -11.58 -22.65
C ASN A 611 -19.95 -10.63 -23.64
N ILE A 612 -19.54 -9.45 -23.16
CA ILE A 612 -18.69 -8.53 -23.95
C ILE A 612 -17.25 -9.07 -23.86
N ILE A 613 -16.85 -9.87 -24.84
CA ILE A 613 -15.48 -10.32 -24.97
C ILE A 613 -14.67 -9.23 -25.69
N PHE A 614 -13.74 -8.60 -24.97
CA PHE A 614 -12.77 -7.67 -25.55
C PHE A 614 -11.58 -8.48 -26.10
N GLY A 615 -11.38 -8.46 -27.43
CA GLY A 615 -10.40 -9.32 -28.11
C GLY A 615 -8.93 -9.14 -27.72
N ASP A 616 -8.58 -8.01 -27.12
CA ASP A 616 -7.19 -7.63 -26.79
C ASP A 616 -6.83 -7.84 -25.29
N LEU A 617 -7.58 -8.69 -24.59
CA LEU A 617 -7.36 -9.03 -23.17
C LEU A 617 -6.85 -10.46 -23.04
N ASN A 618 -5.73 -10.63 -22.34
CA ASN A 618 -5.25 -11.96 -21.96
C ASN A 618 -6.17 -12.56 -20.88
N VAL A 619 -7.00 -13.53 -21.29
CA VAL A 619 -7.90 -14.28 -20.41
C VAL A 619 -7.25 -15.61 -20.03
N PHE A 620 -7.08 -15.86 -18.73
CA PHE A 620 -6.57 -17.12 -18.24
C PHE A 620 -7.71 -18.13 -18.09
N GLY A 621 -7.91 -18.97 -19.12
CA GLY A 621 -8.99 -19.96 -19.21
C GLY A 621 -8.47 -21.32 -19.68
N GLY A 622 -8.99 -22.41 -19.08
CA GLY A 622 -8.68 -23.78 -19.48
C GLY A 622 -9.63 -24.27 -20.57
N GLY A 623 -9.10 -24.52 -21.76
CA GLY A 623 -9.82 -25.22 -22.82
C GLY A 623 -9.59 -26.73 -22.73
N SER A 624 -10.51 -27.45 -22.09
CA SER A 624 -10.58 -28.91 -22.18
C SER A 624 -11.33 -29.32 -23.46
N SER A 625 -10.63 -29.40 -24.59
CA SER A 625 -11.17 -29.99 -25.82
C SER A 625 -10.92 -31.50 -25.82
N GLY A 626 -11.90 -32.27 -25.37
CA GLY A 626 -11.90 -33.71 -25.61
C GLY A 626 -12.05 -33.99 -27.10
N PHE A 627 -11.13 -34.77 -27.68
CA PHE A 627 -11.34 -35.45 -28.94
C PHE A 627 -11.62 -36.93 -28.68
N GLY A 628 -12.59 -37.47 -29.39
CA GLY A 628 -13.22 -38.74 -29.06
C GLY A 628 -12.43 -39.98 -29.45
N CYS A 629 -12.99 -41.13 -29.07
CA CYS A 629 -12.47 -42.45 -29.37
C CYS A 629 -12.26 -42.68 -30.88
N GLY A 630 -11.07 -43.12 -31.24
CA GLY A 630 -10.76 -43.80 -32.51
C GLY A 630 -9.79 -44.93 -32.18
N GLY A 631 -10.22 -46.19 -32.36
CA GLY A 631 -9.45 -47.36 -31.95
C GLY A 631 -8.46 -47.88 -33.01
N CYS A 632 -7.87 -49.03 -32.68
CA CYS A 632 -6.97 -49.89 -33.47
C CYS A 632 -5.47 -49.56 -33.45
N GLY A 633 -4.65 -50.59 -33.18
CA GLY A 633 -3.20 -50.56 -33.38
C GLY A 633 -2.38 -51.17 -32.23
N CYS A 634 -2.39 -52.50 -32.08
CA CYS A 634 -1.44 -53.19 -31.19
C CYS A 634 0.01 -53.01 -31.69
N GLY A 635 0.97 -52.87 -30.77
CA GLY A 635 2.38 -52.72 -31.11
C GLY A 635 3.32 -52.77 -29.92
N CYS A 636 3.51 -53.96 -29.33
CA CYS A 636 4.57 -54.17 -28.35
C CYS A 636 5.94 -54.13 -29.05
N GLY A 637 6.93 -53.41 -28.49
CA GLY A 637 8.28 -53.47 -29.02
C GLY A 637 9.31 -52.55 -28.35
N GLY A 638 10.26 -53.15 -27.64
CA GLY A 638 11.68 -52.77 -27.77
C GLY A 638 12.26 -51.72 -26.83
N PHE A 639 13.04 -52.23 -25.87
CA PHE A 639 14.26 -51.63 -25.32
C PHE A 639 15.04 -50.68 -26.27
N GLY A 640 15.70 -49.67 -25.70
CA GLY A 640 16.71 -48.89 -26.42
C GLY A 640 17.29 -47.70 -25.65
N SER A 641 18.19 -47.97 -24.70
CA SER A 641 19.01 -46.95 -24.05
C SER A 641 20.12 -46.43 -24.97
N PHE A 642 20.30 -45.11 -25.07
CA PHE A 642 21.57 -44.41 -24.80
C PHE A 642 21.35 -42.89 -24.70
#